data_AF-A0A167BYQ0-F1
#
_entry.id   AF-A0A167BYQ0-F1
#
_cell.length_a   1.000
_cell.length_b   1.000
_cell.length_c   1.000
_cell.angle_alpha   90.00
_cell.angle_beta   90.00
_cell.angle_gamma   90.00
#
_symmetry.space_group_name_H-M   'P 1'
#
loop_
_entity.id
_entity.type
_entity.pdbx_description
1 polymer ?
#
loop_
_entity_poly.entity_id
_entity_poly.type
_entity_poly.pdbx_seq_one_letter_code
_entity_poly.pdbx_strand_id
1 'polypeptide(L)'
;MGISRGTWLAAPPSRTGPVHKVLNRLFLVRGPVAGNTTPFFSVGPSNATLAAPRPHHTLNYSPAPSPKSAPSSPSRQRLITRPGRSHYTTIHTPHHARLLRLRAPTTTNCLVPSPTPASSFFSASLPPTHAPVMSMASYPFSSASSSDISTPRSASPSPSSVASARSSRSSISNKRMSMSSRRMTDFNPMSSVDISAIEEKMRMAALDQHRGYAQNTFGEVQQYRTTEYVPKTQATAYQILREPLWNKALHPPRMASLLTRRACRLPPRFLHRAPIHTSSKLTAMVESGLSFTPEERVTRNLTGLIPHTMESLQTQCQRAMKMINTRQTDVDKYLYLSSLKAQNFDLFYRLLIDNIRELMPLVYTPTIGDVCLQYSTLYTRPEALYISIKQRKSIRTMLRNWPYPNPQICVVTDGSRILGLGDLGVNGVGISIGKLALYTGAAGIHPENTLPIVLDTGTNNETNLKDPFYLGIRSKRVSVAEQQAFMDEFMEAVTEVYPNMTVQFEDFESEKAFNYLDRYRNKYRCFNDDIQGTGAVVLAGYINAVELSGVPLEEQRLVFMGAGSAGVGVAKQLVEYYTKRGLSEQVAKDKFWLVDTKGLVTKDRGDKLAEHKKYFARTDNNGHQFRTLEEVIEYVKPTALIGLTATFGVFTESVVRALKASVDSGGLGRRPVLFPLSNPLTKAECTFEQAVQWTDGTVIFASGSPFSPFTMKTPDGQAITYHPNQGNNVYVFPGLGLGAILAKASKVTDDMVYTSAAALAAALNADEIHKGLIYPRIERVRDASVIVAREVMKSARRDGVSTLPESQWVEWEEWGDVALDAWIKERVYDPISFSEKSRI
;
A
#
# COMPACT_ATOMS: atom_id res chain seq x y z
N MET A 1 -12.10 42.26 -59.27
CA MET A 1 -12.70 41.68 -60.50
C MET A 1 -13.14 40.27 -60.17
N GLY A 2 -14.37 39.79 -60.40
CA GLY A 2 -15.61 40.50 -60.73
C GLY A 2 -16.54 39.69 -61.65
N ILE A 3 -17.81 39.44 -61.22
CA ILE A 3 -18.95 38.97 -62.04
C ILE A 3 -18.80 37.46 -62.47
N SER A 4 -19.82 36.59 -62.61
CA SER A 4 -21.31 36.67 -62.72
C SER A 4 -22.02 35.38 -62.22
N ARG A 5 -23.32 35.48 -61.85
CA ARG A 5 -24.48 34.53 -62.03
C ARG A 5 -24.22 32.99 -61.98
N GLY A 6 -24.96 32.13 -61.28
CA GLY A 6 -26.25 32.20 -60.55
C GLY A 6 -26.54 30.81 -59.89
N THR A 7 -27.75 30.33 -59.58
CA THR A 7 -29.12 30.87 -59.73
C THR A 7 -30.04 30.41 -58.56
N TRP A 8 -30.97 29.44 -58.73
CA TRP A 8 -31.91 28.96 -57.69
C TRP A 8 -32.35 27.49 -57.88
N LEU A 9 -32.48 26.70 -56.80
CA LEU A 9 -33.64 25.82 -56.50
C LEU A 9 -33.50 25.00 -55.19
N ALA A 10 -34.61 24.87 -54.46
CA ALA A 10 -34.99 23.80 -53.51
C ALA A 10 -34.12 23.46 -52.26
N ALA A 11 -34.73 22.70 -51.33
CA ALA A 11 -34.21 22.16 -50.06
C ALA A 11 -34.96 20.82 -49.76
N PRO A 12 -34.73 20.08 -48.65
CA PRO A 12 -33.66 20.04 -47.64
C PRO A 12 -33.00 18.61 -47.65
N PRO A 13 -32.57 17.90 -46.56
CA PRO A 13 -32.17 18.26 -45.19
C PRO A 13 -30.86 17.59 -44.64
N SER A 14 -30.47 18.00 -43.41
CA SER A 14 -29.90 17.17 -42.32
C SER A 14 -28.38 17.02 -42.06
N ARG A 15 -28.08 16.94 -40.75
CA ARG A 15 -26.95 16.32 -40.00
C ARG A 15 -25.56 16.97 -39.91
N THR A 16 -24.94 16.67 -38.74
CA THR A 16 -23.54 16.82 -38.30
C THR A 16 -22.97 18.23 -38.11
N GLY A 17 -22.11 18.37 -37.08
CA GLY A 17 -21.53 19.64 -36.61
C GLY A 17 -20.03 19.79 -36.88
N PRO A 18 -19.40 20.90 -36.42
CA PRO A 18 -18.07 21.29 -36.86
C PRO A 18 -16.92 20.76 -35.97
N VAL A 19 -15.81 20.42 -36.63
CA VAL A 19 -14.47 20.28 -36.03
C VAL A 19 -13.73 21.61 -36.16
N HIS A 20 -12.96 22.02 -35.15
CA HIS A 20 -11.95 23.06 -35.30
C HIS A 20 -10.53 22.46 -35.26
N LYS A 21 -9.77 22.67 -36.34
CA LYS A 21 -8.31 22.61 -36.36
C LYS A 21 -7.77 24.01 -36.63
N VAL A 22 -6.65 24.36 -36.01
CA VAL A 22 -5.82 25.49 -36.41
C VAL A 22 -4.52 24.95 -37.00
N LEU A 23 -4.05 25.58 -38.08
CA LEU A 23 -2.82 25.22 -38.78
C LEU A 23 -1.66 26.07 -38.29
N ASN A 24 -0.44 25.52 -38.42
CA ASN A 24 0.68 26.33 -38.87
C ASN A 24 1.55 25.53 -39.85
N ARG A 25 2.23 26.23 -40.76
CA ARG A 25 3.03 25.66 -41.87
C ARG A 25 4.47 26.14 -41.78
N LEU A 26 5.40 25.34 -42.29
CA LEU A 26 6.51 25.85 -43.11
C LEU A 26 6.74 24.91 -44.32
N PHE A 27 7.56 25.33 -45.30
CA PHE A 27 7.61 24.77 -46.66
C PHE A 27 9.03 24.37 -47.11
N LEU A 28 9.11 23.37 -48.02
CA LEU A 28 10.02 23.13 -49.17
C LEU A 28 9.71 21.68 -49.67
N VAL A 29 9.40 21.30 -50.93
CA VAL A 29 9.72 21.76 -52.32
C VAL A 29 11.19 21.47 -52.66
N ARG A 30 11.62 20.63 -53.63
CA ARG A 30 11.03 19.77 -54.71
C ARG A 30 12.02 18.57 -54.95
N GLY A 31 11.88 17.58 -55.86
CA GLY A 31 10.93 17.21 -56.93
C GLY A 31 11.35 15.86 -57.61
N PRO A 32 10.61 15.29 -58.60
CA PRO A 32 10.74 13.85 -58.98
C PRO A 32 11.20 13.52 -60.41
N VAL A 33 11.68 12.28 -60.62
CA VAL A 33 11.99 11.60 -61.91
C VAL A 33 11.67 10.09 -61.78
N ALA A 34 11.81 9.28 -62.84
CA ALA A 34 10.71 8.61 -63.56
C ALA A 34 11.19 7.40 -64.40
N GLY A 35 10.28 6.49 -64.79
CA GLY A 35 10.52 5.29 -65.63
C GLY A 35 10.24 3.97 -64.88
N ASN A 36 9.39 3.03 -65.36
CA ASN A 36 9.49 2.13 -66.54
C ASN A 36 10.47 0.95 -66.31
N THR A 37 10.16 -0.33 -66.59
CA THR A 37 9.07 -1.01 -67.36
C THR A 37 8.67 -2.39 -66.76
N THR A 38 7.52 -2.93 -67.17
CA THR A 38 7.13 -4.37 -67.06
C THR A 38 7.26 -5.05 -68.45
N PRO A 39 7.11 -6.40 -68.62
CA PRO A 39 5.77 -6.96 -68.93
C PRO A 39 5.51 -8.51 -68.73
N PHE A 40 4.24 -8.93 -68.92
CA PHE A 40 3.69 -10.28 -69.31
C PHE A 40 3.87 -11.51 -68.38
N PHE A 41 3.00 -12.55 -68.34
CA PHE A 41 1.66 -12.89 -68.92
C PHE A 41 0.67 -13.24 -67.75
N SER A 42 -0.66 -13.04 -67.78
CA SER A 42 -1.76 -13.77 -68.50
C SER A 42 -1.87 -15.28 -68.14
N VAL A 43 -3.02 -15.94 -67.93
CA VAL A 43 -4.44 -15.72 -68.35
C VAL A 43 -5.45 -16.15 -67.24
N GLY A 44 -6.72 -15.73 -67.28
CA GLY A 44 -7.87 -16.31 -66.51
C GLY A 44 -8.80 -17.16 -67.41
N PRO A 45 -10.15 -17.16 -67.26
CA PRO A 45 -11.01 -16.72 -66.15
C PRO A 45 -12.24 -17.68 -65.91
N SER A 46 -13.38 -17.15 -65.44
CA SER A 46 -14.76 -17.73 -65.41
C SER A 46 -15.11 -18.74 -64.29
N ASN A 47 -16.39 -19.09 -64.04
CA ASN A 47 -17.65 -18.38 -63.70
C ASN A 47 -18.80 -19.44 -63.65
N ALA A 48 -19.96 -19.06 -63.08
CA ALA A 48 -21.31 -19.67 -63.25
C ALA A 48 -21.77 -20.87 -62.36
N THR A 49 -22.57 -20.50 -61.34
CA THR A 49 -23.96 -20.94 -61.02
C THR A 49 -24.46 -22.41 -61.10
N LEU A 50 -25.33 -22.74 -60.12
CA LEU A 50 -26.65 -23.45 -60.17
C LEU A 50 -26.88 -24.75 -59.36
N ALA A 51 -28.09 -24.76 -58.77
CA ALA A 51 -28.98 -25.90 -58.45
C ALA A 51 -28.65 -26.87 -57.27
N ALA A 52 -29.74 -27.42 -56.71
CA ALA A 52 -29.79 -28.50 -55.72
C ALA A 52 -30.58 -29.70 -56.30
N PRO A 53 -30.54 -30.88 -55.64
CA PRO A 53 -31.82 -31.47 -55.19
C PRO A 53 -31.75 -32.27 -53.85
N ARG A 54 -32.93 -32.71 -53.38
CA ARG A 54 -33.14 -33.79 -52.38
C ARG A 54 -33.99 -34.92 -53.02
N PRO A 55 -33.88 -36.19 -52.56
CA PRO A 55 -35.00 -36.84 -51.82
C PRO A 55 -34.54 -37.78 -50.66
N HIS A 56 -35.12 -37.73 -49.45
CA HIS A 56 -36.31 -38.44 -48.89
C HIS A 56 -36.12 -39.91 -48.43
N HIS A 57 -36.50 -40.20 -47.16
CA HIS A 57 -37.37 -41.31 -46.68
C HIS A 57 -37.49 -41.27 -45.11
N THR A 58 -38.62 -40.89 -44.48
CA THR A 58 -39.76 -41.69 -43.91
C THR A 58 -39.47 -42.48 -42.60
N LEU A 59 -40.32 -42.57 -41.55
CA LEU A 59 -41.61 -41.93 -41.17
C LEU A 59 -42.01 -42.26 -39.68
N ASN A 60 -43.20 -41.80 -39.22
CA ASN A 60 -43.99 -42.18 -38.00
C ASN A 60 -43.62 -41.57 -36.64
N TYR A 61 -44.56 -41.32 -35.68
CA TYR A 61 -45.97 -40.85 -35.70
C TYR A 61 -46.37 -40.36 -34.27
N SER A 62 -47.41 -39.53 -34.11
CA SER A 62 -47.97 -39.07 -32.81
C SER A 62 -49.32 -39.76 -32.48
N PRO A 63 -49.93 -39.66 -31.27
CA PRO A 63 -50.64 -38.44 -30.82
C PRO A 63 -50.68 -38.22 -29.27
N ALA A 64 -51.49 -37.27 -28.80
CA ALA A 64 -51.78 -36.98 -27.38
C ALA A 64 -53.29 -37.14 -27.05
N PRO A 65 -53.67 -37.22 -25.74
CA PRO A 65 -54.95 -36.65 -25.32
C PRO A 65 -54.95 -35.94 -23.93
N SER A 66 -56.07 -35.25 -23.67
CA SER A 66 -56.56 -34.70 -22.37
C SER A 66 -58.10 -34.94 -22.33
N PRO A 67 -59.00 -34.41 -21.44
CA PRO A 67 -58.87 -33.39 -20.37
C PRO A 67 -59.75 -33.66 -19.09
N LYS A 68 -60.11 -32.58 -18.34
CA LYS A 68 -61.11 -32.43 -17.22
C LYS A 68 -60.56 -32.72 -15.79
N SER A 69 -61.00 -32.03 -14.72
CA SER A 69 -62.05 -30.99 -14.53
C SER A 69 -61.66 -29.91 -13.47
N ALA A 70 -62.42 -28.80 -13.41
CA ALA A 70 -62.31 -27.72 -12.41
C ALA A 70 -63.30 -27.95 -11.20
N PRO A 71 -63.64 -27.01 -10.26
CA PRO A 71 -63.63 -25.52 -10.26
C PRO A 71 -62.75 -24.90 -9.13
N SER A 72 -62.75 -23.60 -8.77
CA SER A 72 -63.62 -22.44 -9.06
C SER A 72 -62.87 -21.09 -8.98
N SER A 73 -63.47 -20.02 -9.54
CA SER A 73 -63.14 -18.60 -9.30
C SER A 73 -64.43 -17.82 -9.00
N PRO A 74 -64.38 -16.61 -8.39
CA PRO A 74 -64.22 -15.34 -9.15
C PRO A 74 -63.21 -14.37 -8.49
N SER A 75 -62.57 -13.35 -9.09
CA SER A 75 -62.75 -12.50 -10.30
C SER A 75 -63.40 -11.11 -10.07
N ARG A 76 -62.57 -10.05 -10.17
CA ARG A 76 -62.81 -8.62 -10.58
C ARG A 76 -61.61 -7.80 -10.08
N GLN A 77 -60.83 -7.04 -10.85
CA GLN A 77 -60.94 -6.38 -12.16
C GLN A 77 -61.83 -5.12 -12.20
N ARG A 78 -61.20 -3.93 -12.09
CA ARG A 78 -61.34 -2.65 -12.86
C ARG A 78 -60.70 -1.50 -12.06
N LEU A 79 -59.84 -0.62 -12.57
CA LEU A 79 -59.89 0.36 -13.70
C LEU A 79 -60.50 1.72 -13.33
N ILE A 80 -59.78 2.79 -13.73
CA ILE A 80 -60.23 4.17 -14.05
C ILE A 80 -60.24 5.24 -12.92
N THR A 81 -59.95 6.48 -13.37
CA THR A 81 -60.15 7.83 -12.78
C THR A 81 -59.25 8.38 -11.67
N ARG A 82 -58.53 9.46 -12.02
CA ARG A 82 -58.37 10.65 -11.16
C ARG A 82 -59.74 11.23 -10.80
N PRO A 83 -59.82 12.03 -9.73
CA PRO A 83 -60.30 13.40 -9.95
C PRO A 83 -59.26 14.45 -9.50
N GLY A 84 -59.43 15.67 -10.01
CA GLY A 84 -58.69 16.84 -9.53
C GLY A 84 -59.55 18.09 -9.62
N ARG A 85 -59.59 18.87 -8.53
CA ARG A 85 -59.99 20.28 -8.37
C ARG A 85 -59.65 20.59 -6.89
N SER A 86 -58.78 21.52 -6.51
CA SER A 86 -58.63 22.95 -6.84
C SER A 86 -59.76 23.82 -6.28
N HIS A 87 -59.48 24.58 -5.21
CA HIS A 87 -60.09 25.88 -4.95
C HIS A 87 -59.11 26.79 -4.18
N TYR A 88 -59.26 28.10 -4.39
CA TYR A 88 -58.51 29.18 -3.74
C TYR A 88 -59.17 29.63 -2.42
N THR A 89 -58.39 30.32 -1.58
CA THR A 89 -58.69 31.57 -0.81
C THR A 89 -57.63 31.65 0.31
N THR A 90 -56.52 32.42 0.27
CA THR A 90 -56.28 33.88 0.13
C THR A 90 -56.52 34.70 1.42
N ILE A 91 -55.57 35.59 1.74
CA ILE A 91 -55.57 36.68 2.76
C ILE A 91 -55.59 36.29 4.26
N HIS A 92 -54.44 36.38 4.96
CA HIS A 92 -54.13 37.52 5.84
C HIS A 92 -52.73 37.47 6.48
N THR A 93 -52.01 38.59 6.39
CA THR A 93 -51.00 39.03 7.38
C THR A 93 -51.67 39.99 8.38
N PRO A 94 -51.03 40.27 9.53
CA PRO A 94 -50.27 41.52 9.58
C PRO A 94 -48.93 41.48 10.36
N HIS A 95 -48.17 42.55 10.15
CA HIS A 95 -46.87 42.91 10.70
C HIS A 95 -46.67 42.78 12.23
N HIS A 96 -45.39 42.66 12.61
CA HIS A 96 -44.78 43.74 13.40
C HIS A 96 -43.34 44.03 12.94
N ALA A 97 -42.93 45.30 12.93
CA ALA A 97 -41.60 45.73 12.48
C ALA A 97 -41.13 47.02 13.17
N ARG A 98 -39.84 47.13 13.49
CA ARG A 98 -39.09 48.36 13.86
C ARG A 98 -37.61 48.01 14.10
N LEU A 99 -36.60 48.87 13.87
CA LEU A 99 -36.28 49.80 12.76
C LEU A 99 -34.89 50.44 13.03
N LEU A 100 -34.00 50.50 12.02
CA LEU A 100 -32.83 51.40 11.91
C LEU A 100 -31.71 51.28 12.99
N ARG A 101 -30.44 51.63 12.75
CA ARG A 101 -29.86 52.70 11.90
C ARG A 101 -28.55 52.30 11.21
N LEU A 102 -28.24 53.02 10.12
CA LEU A 102 -26.92 53.14 9.48
C LEU A 102 -26.23 54.47 9.85
N ARG A 103 -24.89 54.50 9.84
CA ARG A 103 -24.06 55.66 9.45
C ARG A 103 -22.60 55.25 9.21
N ALA A 104 -21.96 55.83 8.20
CA ALA A 104 -20.50 55.81 7.97
C ALA A 104 -19.84 57.04 8.65
N PRO A 105 -18.50 57.24 8.63
CA PRO A 105 -17.66 57.49 7.43
C PRO A 105 -16.41 56.57 7.38
N THR A 106 -15.35 56.72 6.57
CA THR A 106 -14.88 57.75 5.59
C THR A 106 -14.05 57.07 4.47
N THR A 107 -13.57 57.82 3.47
CA THR A 107 -12.62 57.39 2.42
C THR A 107 -11.47 58.37 2.24
N THR A 108 -10.23 57.89 1.99
CA THR A 108 -9.20 58.59 1.18
C THR A 108 -8.03 57.66 0.80
N ASN A 109 -7.73 57.59 -0.51
CA ASN A 109 -6.42 57.72 -1.18
C ASN A 109 -5.16 56.95 -0.70
N CYS A 110 -4.22 56.49 -1.55
CA CYS A 110 -4.15 56.30 -3.01
C CYS A 110 -2.82 55.58 -3.40
N LEU A 111 -2.65 55.31 -4.71
CA LEU A 111 -1.41 55.02 -5.45
C LEU A 111 -0.75 53.63 -5.30
N VAL A 112 -0.75 52.91 -6.42
CA VAL A 112 0.18 51.84 -6.80
C VAL A 112 0.86 52.27 -8.11
N PRO A 113 2.18 52.01 -8.29
CA PRO A 113 2.78 51.95 -9.62
C PRO A 113 3.50 50.62 -9.90
N SER A 114 3.21 50.02 -11.04
CA SER A 114 4.14 49.15 -11.78
C SER A 114 4.93 50.00 -12.80
N PRO A 115 6.06 49.50 -13.37
CA PRO A 115 5.96 48.86 -14.69
C PRO A 115 6.98 47.70 -14.90
N THR A 116 7.25 47.34 -16.16
CA THR A 116 7.90 46.09 -16.59
C THR A 116 9.25 46.31 -17.35
N PRO A 117 9.74 45.57 -18.38
CA PRO A 117 11.06 44.91 -18.27
C PRO A 117 12.09 45.18 -19.40
N ALA A 118 13.36 44.81 -19.16
CA ALA A 118 14.46 44.72 -20.14
C ALA A 118 15.68 43.95 -19.53
N SER A 119 16.76 43.61 -20.25
CA SER A 119 16.89 42.63 -21.36
C SER A 119 18.38 42.47 -21.73
N SER A 120 18.94 41.25 -21.66
CA SER A 120 20.21 40.77 -22.30
C SER A 120 21.56 41.50 -22.04
N PHE A 121 22.66 40.75 -21.80
CA PHE A 121 23.79 40.56 -22.75
C PHE A 121 25.02 39.81 -22.15
N PHE A 122 25.42 38.72 -22.82
CA PHE A 122 26.79 38.16 -23.02
C PHE A 122 27.70 37.62 -21.88
N SER A 123 28.70 36.85 -22.34
CA SER A 123 29.61 35.93 -21.64
C SER A 123 31.08 36.37 -21.76
N ALA A 124 31.95 36.04 -20.79
CA ALA A 124 33.34 35.58 -21.06
C ALA A 124 34.10 35.12 -19.78
N SER A 125 35.09 34.25 -19.99
CA SER A 125 35.79 33.38 -19.01
C SER A 125 37.13 33.90 -18.42
N LEU A 126 37.55 33.27 -17.30
CA LEU A 126 38.96 32.95 -16.88
C LEU A 126 39.84 34.04 -16.14
N PRO A 127 40.94 33.63 -15.44
CA PRO A 127 41.52 34.31 -14.24
C PRO A 127 43.07 34.52 -14.38
N PRO A 128 43.99 34.44 -13.36
CA PRO A 128 43.93 34.49 -11.87
C PRO A 128 45.00 35.41 -11.18
N THR A 129 45.11 35.32 -9.84
CA THR A 129 46.33 35.40 -8.98
C THR A 129 46.57 36.57 -7.99
N HIS A 130 47.30 36.20 -6.92
CA HIS A 130 48.07 36.95 -5.90
C HIS A 130 47.41 37.69 -4.71
N ALA A 131 47.92 37.36 -3.52
CA ALA A 131 47.75 38.04 -2.23
C ALA A 131 49.06 38.76 -1.84
N PRO A 132 49.15 39.48 -0.69
CA PRO A 132 49.84 38.84 0.46
C PRO A 132 49.41 39.26 1.90
N VAL A 133 49.57 38.33 2.86
CA VAL A 133 50.23 38.47 4.21
C VAL A 133 49.69 39.51 5.22
N MET A 134 49.48 39.27 6.53
CA MET A 134 49.45 38.10 7.46
C MET A 134 48.58 38.53 8.68
N SER A 135 48.52 37.99 9.92
CA SER A 135 49.25 37.03 10.79
C SER A 135 48.20 36.48 11.83
N MET A 136 48.40 35.74 12.93
CA MET A 136 49.34 34.79 13.58
C MET A 136 48.54 34.22 14.81
N ALA A 137 48.83 33.11 15.52
CA ALA A 137 49.90 32.10 15.48
C ALA A 137 49.36 30.71 15.88
N SER A 138 50.12 29.64 15.58
CA SER A 138 49.95 28.24 16.02
C SER A 138 51.31 27.50 15.92
N TYR A 139 51.36 26.14 15.94
CA TYR A 139 52.52 25.21 15.76
C TYR A 139 53.18 24.62 17.04
N PRO A 140 54.00 23.52 16.97
CA PRO A 140 54.01 22.31 16.09
C PRO A 140 54.29 21.00 16.95
N PHE A 141 54.90 19.84 16.56
CA PHE A 141 55.42 19.22 15.31
C PHE A 141 55.56 17.67 15.44
N SER A 142 55.33 16.94 14.33
CA SER A 142 56.12 15.78 13.83
C SER A 142 56.06 14.37 14.45
N SER A 143 56.68 13.43 13.71
CA SER A 143 56.69 11.96 13.85
C SER A 143 58.09 11.36 13.64
N ALA A 144 58.33 10.11 14.08
CA ALA A 144 59.58 9.34 13.84
C ALA A 144 59.31 7.81 13.76
N SER A 145 60.33 7.01 13.42
CA SER A 145 60.22 5.60 13.00
C SER A 145 61.37 4.70 13.51
N SER A 146 61.25 3.36 13.33
CA SER A 146 62.26 2.30 13.57
C SER A 146 62.62 2.01 15.05
N SER A 147 63.15 0.86 15.48
CA SER A 147 63.07 -0.56 15.03
C SER A 147 63.68 -1.46 16.15
N ASP A 148 63.61 -2.80 16.00
CA ASP A 148 64.51 -3.80 16.66
C ASP A 148 64.41 -3.98 18.21
N ILE A 149 64.86 -5.10 18.84
CA ILE A 149 64.73 -6.55 18.51
C ILE A 149 64.97 -7.39 19.81
N SER A 150 64.81 -8.73 19.72
CA SER A 150 65.29 -9.78 20.67
C SER A 150 64.48 -10.15 21.93
N THR A 151 64.66 -11.43 22.31
CA THR A 151 64.03 -12.15 23.43
C THR A 151 65.02 -12.38 24.59
N PRO A 152 64.64 -13.17 25.62
CA PRO A 152 65.36 -14.45 25.73
C PRO A 152 64.50 -15.69 26.07
N ARG A 153 64.87 -16.79 25.41
CA ARG A 153 64.95 -18.22 25.81
C ARG A 153 64.23 -18.66 27.12
N SER A 154 63.33 -19.65 27.18
CA SER A 154 63.24 -21.02 26.60
C SER A 154 63.96 -22.14 27.36
N ALA A 155 63.20 -23.01 28.03
CA ALA A 155 63.56 -24.40 28.40
C ALA A 155 62.28 -25.23 28.66
N SER A 156 62.29 -26.53 28.36
CA SER A 156 61.19 -27.48 28.63
C SER A 156 61.43 -28.26 29.92
N PRO A 157 60.42 -28.97 30.49
CA PRO A 157 60.21 -30.36 30.06
C PRO A 157 58.74 -30.86 30.07
N SER A 158 58.53 -32.01 29.39
CA SER A 158 57.39 -32.93 29.53
C SER A 158 57.63 -33.90 30.73
N PRO A 159 56.84 -34.98 31.01
CA PRO A 159 55.60 -35.48 30.38
C PRO A 159 54.53 -36.01 31.39
N SER A 160 53.53 -36.77 30.89
CA SER A 160 52.94 -38.00 31.51
C SER A 160 51.98 -37.89 32.73
N SER A 161 51.01 -38.78 32.97
CA SER A 161 50.36 -39.87 32.19
C SER A 161 49.17 -40.54 32.95
N VAL A 162 48.48 -41.52 32.31
CA VAL A 162 47.56 -42.55 32.90
C VAL A 162 46.19 -42.02 33.40
N ALA A 163 45.01 -42.66 33.24
CA ALA A 163 44.49 -43.81 32.47
C ALA A 163 43.07 -43.42 31.96
N SER A 164 42.48 -43.85 30.84
CA SER A 164 42.49 -45.11 30.05
C SER A 164 41.60 -46.24 30.57
N ALA A 165 40.36 -46.31 30.06
CA ALA A 165 39.51 -47.50 30.06
C ALA A 165 38.80 -47.63 28.69
N ARG A 166 38.54 -48.85 28.22
CA ARG A 166 38.03 -49.16 26.85
C ARG A 166 36.74 -49.97 26.88
N SER A 167 35.80 -49.65 25.98
CA SER A 167 35.00 -50.60 25.19
C SER A 167 34.11 -49.83 24.19
N SER A 168 33.74 -50.31 23.01
CA SER A 168 34.38 -51.00 21.87
C SER A 168 33.23 -51.55 20.97
N ARG A 169 33.44 -51.54 19.64
CA ARG A 169 32.52 -51.85 18.49
C ARG A 169 32.12 -50.57 17.73
N SER A 170 32.42 -50.38 16.43
CA SER A 170 32.27 -51.20 15.20
C SER A 170 30.81 -51.21 14.68
N SER A 171 30.50 -50.98 13.39
CA SER A 171 31.37 -50.87 12.19
C SER A 171 30.58 -50.53 10.90
N ILE A 172 31.28 -50.04 9.84
CA ILE A 172 30.96 -50.21 8.38
C ILE A 172 29.67 -49.50 7.90
N SER A 173 29.69 -48.48 7.02
CA SER A 173 30.19 -48.36 5.62
C SER A 173 29.37 -49.21 4.60
N ASN A 174 29.29 -48.94 3.30
CA ASN A 174 30.36 -48.54 2.37
C ASN A 174 29.83 -48.21 0.93
N LYS A 175 30.44 -47.25 0.21
CA LYS A 175 30.74 -47.19 -1.26
C LYS A 175 30.96 -45.73 -1.74
N ARG A 176 32.16 -45.35 -2.20
CA ARG A 176 32.75 -45.44 -3.57
C ARG A 176 32.20 -44.38 -4.54
N MET A 177 32.97 -43.67 -5.39
CA MET A 177 34.43 -43.48 -5.64
C MET A 177 34.59 -42.08 -6.31
N SER A 178 35.73 -41.38 -6.34
CA SER A 178 36.92 -41.67 -7.16
C SER A 178 38.10 -40.71 -6.84
N MET A 179 39.24 -40.89 -7.51
CA MET A 179 40.45 -40.03 -7.48
C MET A 179 40.35 -38.93 -8.59
N SER A 180 41.25 -37.93 -8.76
CA SER A 180 42.65 -37.81 -8.34
C SER A 180 43.24 -36.37 -8.31
N SER A 181 44.45 -36.27 -7.73
CA SER A 181 45.62 -35.45 -8.14
C SER A 181 45.75 -33.93 -7.85
N ARG A 182 46.81 -33.64 -7.06
CA ARG A 182 47.75 -32.47 -7.03
C ARG A 182 47.37 -31.14 -6.33
N ARG A 183 48.24 -30.80 -5.36
CA ARG A 183 48.97 -29.52 -5.10
C ARG A 183 48.34 -28.19 -5.55
N MET A 184 48.36 -27.10 -4.75
CA MET A 184 49.13 -26.80 -3.53
C MET A 184 48.37 -25.87 -2.58
N THR A 185 48.93 -25.69 -1.38
CA THR A 185 48.53 -24.81 -0.26
C THR A 185 47.79 -23.51 -0.61
N ASP A 186 46.71 -23.25 0.14
CA ASP A 186 46.59 -21.97 0.85
C ASP A 186 46.02 -22.19 2.26
N PHE A 187 46.36 -21.33 3.21
CA PHE A 187 46.19 -21.60 4.65
C PHE A 187 44.89 -20.99 5.19
N ASN A 188 43.85 -21.79 5.43
CA ASN A 188 42.55 -21.30 5.93
C ASN A 188 42.49 -21.31 7.48
N PRO A 189 42.58 -20.15 8.16
CA PRO A 189 42.64 -20.07 9.62
C PRO A 189 41.31 -20.34 10.35
N MET A 190 40.19 -20.51 9.62
CA MET A 190 38.87 -20.78 10.22
C MET A 190 38.60 -22.27 10.45
N SER A 191 39.40 -23.18 9.88
CA SER A 191 39.17 -24.64 9.93
C SER A 191 39.36 -25.29 11.30
N SER A 192 39.88 -24.56 12.30
CA SER A 192 40.11 -25.01 13.67
C SER A 192 39.17 -24.37 14.70
N VAL A 193 38.20 -23.56 14.25
CA VAL A 193 37.23 -22.88 15.12
C VAL A 193 35.97 -23.73 15.26
N ASP A 194 35.83 -24.42 16.40
CA ASP A 194 34.59 -25.10 16.77
C ASP A 194 33.53 -24.07 17.18
N ILE A 195 32.74 -23.63 16.19
CA ILE A 195 31.68 -22.64 16.36
C ILE A 195 30.63 -23.14 17.36
N SER A 196 30.28 -24.43 17.34
CA SER A 196 29.38 -25.07 18.30
C SER A 196 29.85 -24.93 19.75
N ALA A 197 31.14 -25.17 20.01
CA ALA A 197 31.73 -25.00 21.35
C ALA A 197 31.82 -23.52 21.79
N ILE A 198 31.78 -22.57 20.86
CA ILE A 198 31.69 -21.13 21.15
C ILE A 198 30.23 -20.73 21.45
N GLU A 199 29.27 -21.16 20.62
CA GLU A 199 27.84 -20.91 20.84
C GLU A 199 27.37 -21.49 22.18
N GLU A 200 27.79 -22.70 22.55
CA GLU A 200 27.41 -23.31 23.83
C GLU A 200 28.00 -22.56 25.03
N LYS A 201 29.25 -22.08 24.93
CA LYS A 201 29.86 -21.20 25.95
C LYS A 201 29.14 -19.85 26.06
N MET A 202 28.76 -19.24 24.93
CA MET A 202 27.97 -17.99 24.94
C MET A 202 26.57 -18.22 25.53
N ARG A 203 25.94 -19.36 25.25
CA ARG A 203 24.64 -19.75 25.82
C ARG A 203 24.73 -19.98 27.34
N MET A 204 25.81 -20.58 27.82
CA MET A 204 26.07 -20.70 29.26
C MET A 204 26.35 -19.35 29.93
N ALA A 205 27.13 -18.47 29.29
CA ALA A 205 27.40 -17.12 29.82
C ALA A 205 26.11 -16.28 29.94
N ALA A 206 25.19 -16.39 28.96
CA ALA A 206 23.88 -15.75 29.01
C ALA A 206 22.99 -16.31 30.14
N LEU A 207 23.04 -17.63 30.39
CA LEU A 207 22.32 -18.27 31.50
C LEU A 207 22.83 -17.81 32.88
N ASP A 208 24.15 -17.60 33.03
CA ASP A 208 24.73 -17.17 34.30
C ASP A 208 24.36 -15.71 34.63
N GLN A 209 24.23 -14.82 33.63
CA GLN A 209 23.69 -13.47 33.82
C GLN A 209 22.25 -13.45 34.34
N HIS A 210 21.44 -14.48 34.06
CA HIS A 210 20.06 -14.56 34.55
C HIS A 210 19.91 -15.08 35.99
N ARG A 211 20.97 -15.59 36.64
CA ARG A 211 20.90 -16.04 38.04
C ARG A 211 20.64 -14.93 39.05
N GLY A 212 20.86 -13.66 38.69
CA GLY A 212 20.66 -12.50 39.58
C GLY A 212 19.21 -12.20 40.00
N TYR A 213 18.21 -12.77 39.32
CA TYR A 213 16.79 -12.41 39.51
C TYR A 213 15.89 -13.52 40.06
N ALA A 214 16.46 -14.66 40.46
CA ALA A 214 15.71 -15.81 41.02
C ALA A 214 15.69 -15.82 42.56
N GLN A 215 15.07 -14.80 43.18
CA GLN A 215 14.78 -14.82 44.62
C GLN A 215 13.40 -15.42 44.89
N ASN A 216 13.36 -16.63 45.47
CA ASN A 216 12.13 -17.29 45.92
C ASN A 216 11.64 -16.80 47.31
N THR A 217 12.24 -15.73 47.84
CA THR A 217 11.95 -15.15 49.15
C THR A 217 11.83 -13.64 49.01
N PHE A 218 10.60 -13.14 49.09
CA PHE A 218 10.35 -11.70 49.22
C PHE A 218 10.64 -11.26 50.65
N GLY A 219 11.23 -10.08 50.83
CA GLY A 219 11.35 -9.46 52.15
C GLY A 219 9.97 -9.13 52.70
N GLU A 220 9.64 -9.65 53.88
CA GLU A 220 8.36 -9.37 54.52
C GLU A 220 8.28 -7.89 54.93
N VAL A 221 7.28 -7.17 54.42
CA VAL A 221 7.08 -5.74 54.71
C VAL A 221 6.44 -5.58 56.09
N GLN A 222 7.27 -5.75 57.11
CA GLN A 222 6.92 -5.55 58.52
C GLN A 222 6.40 -4.10 58.74
N GLN A 223 5.12 -3.96 59.08
CA GLN A 223 4.50 -2.65 59.26
C GLN A 223 4.85 -2.06 60.64
N TYR A 224 5.98 -1.35 60.73
CA TYR A 224 6.54 -0.81 61.99
C TYR A 224 5.69 0.24 62.74
N ARG A 225 4.49 0.59 62.26
CA ARG A 225 3.56 1.55 62.88
C ARG A 225 2.11 1.15 62.63
N THR A 226 1.28 1.23 63.67
CA THR A 226 -0.18 1.01 63.58
C THR A 226 -0.82 1.92 62.54
N THR A 227 -1.77 1.40 61.76
CA THR A 227 -2.51 2.18 60.75
C THR A 227 -3.36 3.27 61.42
N GLU A 228 -3.02 4.54 61.21
CA GLU A 228 -3.80 5.68 61.69
C GLU A 228 -5.00 5.95 60.77
N TYR A 229 -6.21 5.89 61.34
CA TYR A 229 -7.47 6.13 60.62
C TYR A 229 -7.92 7.59 60.76
N VAL A 230 -7.56 8.42 59.77
CA VAL A 230 -7.91 9.85 59.75
C VAL A 230 -9.37 10.06 59.30
N PRO A 231 -10.20 10.82 60.06
CA PRO A 231 -11.54 11.22 59.64
C PRO A 231 -11.55 11.94 58.29
N LYS A 232 -12.54 11.63 57.43
CA LYS A 232 -12.66 12.18 56.07
C LYS A 232 -12.64 13.73 55.99
N THR A 233 -13.04 14.42 57.06
CA THR A 233 -13.00 15.88 57.19
C THR A 233 -11.60 16.45 57.32
N GLN A 234 -10.63 15.67 57.80
CA GLN A 234 -9.21 16.04 57.95
C GLN A 234 -8.34 15.56 56.77
N ALA A 235 -8.85 14.65 55.94
CA ALA A 235 -8.14 14.10 54.78
C ALA A 235 -8.05 15.07 53.56
N THR A 236 -8.40 16.35 53.72
CA THR A 236 -8.53 17.34 52.62
C THR A 236 -7.21 17.70 51.93
N ALA A 237 -6.07 17.47 52.58
CA ALA A 237 -4.73 17.70 52.02
C ALA A 237 -4.09 16.44 51.37
N TYR A 238 -4.77 15.29 51.38
CA TYR A 238 -4.21 14.01 50.93
C TYR A 238 -4.76 13.59 49.56
N GLN A 239 -3.88 13.19 48.64
CA GLN A 239 -4.28 12.65 47.35
C GLN A 239 -4.80 11.21 47.50
N ILE A 240 -6.13 11.04 47.44
CA ILE A 240 -6.77 9.72 47.51
C ILE A 240 -6.52 8.96 46.19
N LEU A 241 -5.44 8.17 46.17
CA LEU A 241 -5.28 7.10 45.19
C LEU A 241 -6.42 6.08 45.37
N ARG A 242 -7.22 5.88 44.32
CA ARG A 242 -8.22 4.82 44.26
C ARG A 242 -7.69 3.70 43.37
N GLU A 243 -7.86 2.46 43.80
CA GLU A 243 -7.55 1.30 42.97
C GLU A 243 -8.35 1.34 41.64
N PRO A 244 -7.72 1.00 40.51
CA PRO A 244 -8.42 0.81 39.24
C PRO A 244 -9.50 -0.27 39.33
N LEU A 245 -10.66 -0.01 38.72
CA LEU A 245 -11.83 -0.90 38.77
C LEU A 245 -11.65 -2.26 38.08
N TRP A 246 -10.55 -2.48 37.33
CA TRP A 246 -10.27 -3.75 36.68
C TRP A 246 -9.79 -4.86 37.65
N ASN A 247 -9.40 -4.52 38.88
CA ASN A 247 -8.92 -5.47 39.88
C ASN A 247 -10.04 -6.24 40.64
N LYS A 248 -11.28 -6.25 40.14
CA LYS A 248 -12.42 -6.93 40.80
C LYS A 248 -13.04 -8.04 39.97
N ALA A 249 -12.58 -9.26 40.21
CA ALA A 249 -13.23 -10.49 39.76
C ALA A 249 -13.72 -11.32 40.97
N LEU A 250 -14.97 -11.79 40.87
CA LEU A 250 -15.58 -12.90 41.63
C LEU A 250 -15.51 -12.87 43.17
N HIS A 251 -16.64 -12.51 43.81
CA HIS A 251 -17.52 -13.50 44.45
C HIS A 251 -18.86 -12.86 44.91
N PRO A 252 -20.03 -13.55 44.81
CA PRO A 252 -21.33 -12.98 45.19
C PRO A 252 -21.85 -13.49 46.55
N PRO A 253 -22.41 -12.63 47.41
CA PRO A 253 -23.25 -13.06 48.52
C PRO A 253 -24.75 -13.01 48.16
N ARG A 254 -25.46 -14.13 48.34
CA ARG A 254 -26.91 -14.11 48.57
C ARG A 254 -27.16 -13.72 50.02
N MET A 255 -28.02 -12.72 50.28
CA MET A 255 -28.92 -12.71 51.44
C MET A 255 -30.11 -11.76 51.18
N ALA A 256 -31.17 -11.88 51.98
CA ALA A 256 -32.51 -11.50 51.55
C ALA A 256 -33.17 -10.36 52.35
N SER A 257 -34.03 -9.62 51.64
CA SER A 257 -35.32 -9.05 52.11
C SER A 257 -35.35 -7.95 53.19
N LEU A 258 -36.38 -7.10 53.04
CA LEU A 258 -37.01 -6.27 54.08
C LEU A 258 -36.14 -5.18 54.77
N LEU A 259 -36.41 -3.92 54.41
CA LEU A 259 -37.10 -3.01 55.34
C LEU A 259 -37.83 -1.87 54.62
N THR A 260 -38.75 -1.24 55.34
CA THR A 260 -39.91 -0.48 54.83
C THR A 260 -39.65 0.89 54.19
N ARG A 261 -40.59 1.28 53.32
CA ARG A 261 -40.85 2.65 52.84
C ARG A 261 -40.73 3.71 53.95
N ARG A 262 -40.15 4.87 53.62
CA ARG A 262 -40.72 6.20 53.90
C ARG A 262 -40.29 7.18 52.80
N ALA A 263 -41.14 8.15 52.49
CA ALA A 263 -40.94 9.08 51.38
C ALA A 263 -40.81 10.52 51.88
N CYS A 264 -39.89 11.28 51.30
CA CYS A 264 -39.88 12.74 51.33
C CYS A 264 -39.78 13.26 49.90
N ARG A 265 -40.61 14.24 49.54
CA ARG A 265 -40.59 14.91 48.23
C ARG A 265 -39.70 16.14 48.30
N LEU A 266 -38.78 16.29 47.35
CA LEU A 266 -38.11 17.55 47.03
C LEU A 266 -38.06 17.74 45.50
N PRO A 267 -38.16 18.98 44.98
CA PRO A 267 -38.31 19.24 43.55
C PRO A 267 -36.98 19.13 42.79
N PRO A 268 -37.01 18.82 41.48
CA PRO A 268 -35.81 18.77 40.65
C PRO A 268 -35.28 20.18 40.38
N ARG A 269 -34.16 20.55 41.00
CA ARG A 269 -33.32 21.70 40.60
C ARG A 269 -31.93 21.22 40.20
N PHE A 270 -31.55 21.54 38.97
CA PHE A 270 -30.18 21.57 38.43
C PHE A 270 -29.15 20.61 39.06
N LEU A 271 -29.19 19.35 38.66
CA LEU A 271 -28.05 18.43 38.74
C LEU A 271 -27.68 17.87 37.37
N HIS A 272 -27.41 18.78 36.43
CA HIS A 272 -26.59 18.47 35.27
C HIS A 272 -25.13 18.33 35.74
N ARG A 273 -24.81 17.18 36.35
CA ARG A 273 -23.42 16.84 36.68
C ARG A 273 -22.68 16.59 35.37
N ALA A 274 -21.89 17.56 34.96
CA ALA A 274 -20.86 17.35 33.95
C ALA A 274 -20.01 16.11 34.34
N PRO A 275 -19.58 15.29 33.38
CA PRO A 275 -18.66 14.19 33.66
C PRO A 275 -17.38 14.73 34.30
N ILE A 276 -16.77 13.97 35.21
CA ILE A 276 -15.59 14.42 35.94
C ILE A 276 -14.40 14.42 34.96
N HIS A 277 -14.02 15.62 34.49
CA HIS A 277 -12.99 15.88 33.48
C HIS A 277 -11.54 15.66 33.99
N THR A 278 -11.26 14.52 34.64
CA THR A 278 -9.88 14.08 34.93
C THR A 278 -9.21 13.48 33.69
N SER A 279 -9.96 12.77 32.85
CA SER A 279 -9.41 12.17 31.61
C SER A 279 -8.87 13.21 30.64
N SER A 280 -9.66 14.25 30.33
CA SER A 280 -9.33 15.20 29.25
C SER A 280 -8.11 16.08 29.54
N LYS A 281 -7.68 16.25 30.81
CA LYS A 281 -6.45 16.99 31.11
C LYS A 281 -5.19 16.20 30.71
N LEU A 282 -5.20 14.87 30.90
CA LEU A 282 -4.12 14.01 30.42
C LEU A 282 -4.16 13.87 28.89
N THR A 283 -5.34 13.74 28.28
CA THR A 283 -5.50 13.74 26.81
C THR A 283 -5.01 15.06 26.19
N ALA A 284 -5.33 16.21 26.79
CA ALA A 284 -4.87 17.52 26.31
C ALA A 284 -3.37 17.77 26.51
N MET A 285 -2.69 17.08 27.44
CA MET A 285 -1.21 17.12 27.51
C MET A 285 -0.55 16.28 26.41
N VAL A 286 -1.26 15.26 25.92
CA VAL A 286 -0.85 14.30 24.90
C VAL A 286 -0.92 14.91 23.49
N GLU A 287 -2.04 15.56 23.14
CA GLU A 287 -2.36 16.04 21.77
C GLU A 287 -1.27 16.87 21.06
N SER A 288 -0.58 17.82 21.73
CA SER A 288 0.39 18.71 21.04
C SER A 288 1.74 18.91 21.76
N GLY A 289 1.98 18.20 22.86
CA GLY A 289 3.25 18.23 23.59
C GLY A 289 3.65 19.64 24.05
N LEU A 290 4.75 20.18 23.49
CA LEU A 290 5.24 21.52 23.81
C LEU A 290 4.73 22.64 22.88
N SER A 291 3.93 22.32 21.85
CA SER A 291 3.47 23.30 20.85
C SER A 291 2.29 24.20 21.27
N PHE A 292 1.73 24.01 22.47
CA PHE A 292 0.68 24.88 23.00
C PHE A 292 1.19 26.30 23.28
N THR A 293 0.42 27.32 22.87
CA THR A 293 0.71 28.74 23.16
C THR A 293 0.50 29.07 24.65
N PRO A 294 0.90 30.27 25.14
CA PRO A 294 0.59 30.70 26.50
C PRO A 294 -0.93 30.71 26.78
N GLU A 295 -1.73 31.15 25.82
CA GLU A 295 -3.20 31.24 25.91
C GLU A 295 -3.82 29.84 25.93
N GLU A 296 -3.33 28.92 25.09
CA GLU A 296 -3.73 27.51 25.15
C GLU A 296 -3.34 26.85 26.47
N ARG A 297 -2.14 27.12 26.98
CA ARG A 297 -1.67 26.58 28.28
C ARG A 297 -2.55 27.06 29.44
N VAL A 298 -2.99 28.32 29.42
CA VAL A 298 -3.94 28.86 30.41
C VAL A 298 -5.33 28.25 30.22
N THR A 299 -5.91 28.34 29.03
CA THR A 299 -7.30 27.89 28.76
C THR A 299 -7.48 26.38 28.91
N ARG A 300 -6.56 25.56 28.40
CA ARG A 300 -6.54 24.09 28.58
C ARG A 300 -6.09 23.65 29.99
N ASN A 301 -5.72 24.59 30.87
CA ASN A 301 -5.24 24.34 32.24
C ASN A 301 -3.96 23.47 32.32
N LEU A 302 -3.00 23.72 31.42
CA LEU A 302 -1.71 23.03 31.30
C LEU A 302 -0.54 23.78 31.99
N THR A 303 -0.76 25.02 32.44
CA THR A 303 0.23 25.82 33.18
C THR A 303 0.78 25.06 34.39
N GLY A 304 2.09 24.83 34.42
CA GLY A 304 2.77 24.06 35.47
C GLY A 304 2.74 22.53 35.28
N LEU A 305 1.99 22.01 34.30
CA LEU A 305 1.95 20.57 33.97
C LEU A 305 2.95 20.21 32.85
N ILE A 306 3.37 21.18 32.03
CA ILE A 306 4.40 21.03 31.00
C ILE A 306 5.53 22.05 31.18
N PRO A 307 6.77 21.75 30.74
CA PRO A 307 7.90 22.68 30.75
C PRO A 307 7.57 24.05 30.16
N HIS A 308 8.20 25.11 30.70
CA HIS A 308 7.95 26.49 30.28
C HIS A 308 8.24 26.73 28.78
N THR A 309 9.24 26.05 28.22
CA THR A 309 9.61 26.11 26.80
C THR A 309 8.42 25.79 25.89
N MET A 310 8.26 26.60 24.84
CA MET A 310 7.35 26.35 23.72
C MET A 310 8.17 25.93 22.50
N GLU A 311 7.68 24.97 21.72
CA GLU A 311 8.41 24.41 20.59
C GLU A 311 7.52 24.21 19.36
N SER A 312 8.06 24.44 18.17
CA SER A 312 7.39 24.04 16.92
C SER A 312 7.43 22.52 16.76
N LEU A 313 6.55 21.97 15.92
CA LEU A 313 6.60 20.55 15.57
C LEU A 313 7.97 20.17 14.97
N GLN A 314 8.62 21.08 14.24
CA GLN A 314 9.95 20.83 13.66
C GLN A 314 11.03 20.56 14.74
N THR A 315 11.05 21.33 15.84
CA THR A 315 11.96 21.08 16.97
C THR A 315 11.63 19.74 17.66
N GLN A 316 10.34 19.41 17.79
CA GLN A 316 9.92 18.13 18.34
C GLN A 316 10.29 16.95 17.42
N CYS A 317 10.20 17.11 16.10
CA CYS A 317 10.62 16.11 15.11
C CYS A 317 12.15 15.87 15.15
N GLN A 318 12.94 16.94 15.28
CA GLN A 318 14.39 16.82 15.47
C GLN A 318 14.76 16.07 16.76
N ARG A 319 13.98 16.23 17.84
CA ARG A 319 14.13 15.42 19.07
C ARG A 319 13.76 13.95 18.82
N ALA A 320 12.66 13.69 18.10
CA ALA A 320 12.22 12.34 17.79
C ALA A 320 13.24 11.58 16.92
N MET A 321 13.78 12.21 15.86
CA MET A 321 14.86 11.61 15.05
C MET A 321 16.11 11.30 15.89
N LYS A 322 16.51 12.18 16.82
CA LYS A 322 17.61 11.87 17.77
C LYS A 322 17.30 10.62 18.61
N MET A 323 16.07 10.44 19.08
CA MET A 323 15.65 9.27 19.88
C MET A 323 15.42 7.99 19.07
N ILE A 324 15.20 8.10 17.75
CA ILE A 324 15.19 7.00 16.79
C ILE A 324 16.63 6.55 16.51
N ASN A 325 17.56 7.49 16.34
CA ASN A 325 18.95 7.20 15.98
C ASN A 325 19.78 6.65 17.15
N THR A 326 19.26 6.64 18.39
CA THR A 326 19.82 5.87 19.51
C THR A 326 19.39 4.39 19.54
N ARG A 327 18.53 3.94 18.63
CA ARG A 327 17.98 2.57 18.62
C ARG A 327 18.80 1.66 17.73
N GLN A 328 19.10 0.46 18.22
CA GLN A 328 19.99 -0.49 17.54
C GLN A 328 19.28 -1.28 16.45
N THR A 329 18.05 -1.77 16.70
CA THR A 329 17.27 -2.51 15.71
C THR A 329 16.15 -1.65 15.12
N ASP A 330 15.68 -2.01 13.92
CA ASP A 330 14.52 -1.33 13.32
C ASP A 330 13.21 -1.64 14.07
N VAL A 331 13.13 -2.78 14.77
CA VAL A 331 12.03 -3.10 15.69
C VAL A 331 12.02 -2.15 16.88
N ASP A 332 13.18 -1.81 17.46
CA ASP A 332 13.27 -0.78 18.52
C ASP A 332 12.82 0.61 18.04
N LYS A 333 13.15 0.96 16.78
CA LYS A 333 12.68 2.20 16.15
C LYS A 333 11.17 2.17 15.95
N TYR A 334 10.61 1.05 15.48
CA TYR A 334 9.16 0.85 15.37
C TYR A 334 8.46 0.98 16.73
N LEU A 335 8.99 0.37 17.80
CA LEU A 335 8.41 0.45 19.14
C LEU A 335 8.41 1.89 19.67
N TYR A 336 9.46 2.67 19.40
CA TYR A 336 9.49 4.10 19.69
C TYR A 336 8.44 4.87 18.86
N LEU A 337 8.36 4.63 17.55
CA LEU A 337 7.41 5.27 16.63
C LEU A 337 5.93 4.96 16.97
N SER A 338 5.60 3.70 17.27
CA SER A 338 4.27 3.28 17.75
C SER A 338 3.94 3.93 19.09
N SER A 339 4.91 4.04 20.00
CA SER A 339 4.72 4.74 21.29
C SER A 339 4.51 6.24 21.10
N LEU A 340 5.23 6.86 20.17
CA LEU A 340 5.04 8.25 19.77
C LEU A 340 3.64 8.48 19.18
N LYS A 341 3.20 7.63 18.25
CA LYS A 341 1.85 7.66 17.64
C LYS A 341 0.73 7.65 18.69
N ALA A 342 0.88 6.85 19.76
CA ALA A 342 -0.10 6.76 20.84
C ALA A 342 -0.02 7.91 21.87
N GLN A 343 1.12 8.62 21.94
CA GLN A 343 1.34 9.76 22.84
C GLN A 343 1.11 11.11 22.18
N ASN A 344 1.27 11.20 20.86
CA ASN A 344 1.07 12.38 20.04
C ASN A 344 1.03 11.99 18.55
N PHE A 345 -0.16 11.82 17.98
CA PHE A 345 -0.27 11.41 16.58
C PHE A 345 0.12 12.53 15.60
N ASP A 346 -0.10 13.81 15.94
CA ASP A 346 0.32 14.96 15.14
C ASP A 346 1.83 14.92 14.87
N LEU A 347 2.62 14.77 15.93
CA LEU A 347 4.07 14.67 15.89
C LEU A 347 4.54 13.41 15.18
N PHE A 348 3.91 12.25 15.41
CA PHE A 348 4.23 11.02 14.68
C PHE A 348 4.00 11.18 13.17
N TYR A 349 2.87 11.77 12.75
CA TYR A 349 2.55 11.92 11.34
C TYR A 349 3.34 13.05 10.67
N ARG A 350 3.63 14.15 11.36
CA ARG A 350 4.54 15.21 10.87
C ARG A 350 5.92 14.62 10.60
N LEU A 351 6.49 13.95 11.61
CA LEU A 351 7.77 13.25 11.53
C LEU A 351 7.82 12.23 10.37
N LEU A 352 6.76 11.45 10.18
CA LEU A 352 6.63 10.48 9.08
C LEU A 352 6.52 11.15 7.71
N ILE A 353 5.86 12.32 7.61
CA ILE A 353 5.73 13.08 6.35
C ILE A 353 7.08 13.71 5.97
N ASP A 354 7.78 14.37 6.92
CA ASP A 354 9.09 14.98 6.67
C ASP A 354 10.17 13.97 6.27
N ASN A 355 10.14 12.77 6.85
CA ASN A 355 11.20 11.77 6.74
C ASN A 355 10.72 10.47 6.07
N ILE A 356 9.72 10.55 5.18
CA ILE A 356 9.01 9.38 4.63
C ILE A 356 9.95 8.33 4.00
N ARG A 357 11.05 8.75 3.35
CA ARG A 357 12.08 7.86 2.79
C ARG A 357 12.74 6.97 3.85
N GLU A 358 13.00 7.50 5.04
CA GLU A 358 13.71 6.81 6.14
C GLU A 358 12.75 6.06 7.06
N LEU A 359 11.55 6.63 7.31
CA LEU A 359 10.62 6.11 8.31
C LEU A 359 9.53 5.18 7.74
N MET A 360 9.18 5.27 6.45
CA MET A 360 8.26 4.30 5.83
C MET A 360 8.75 2.85 5.97
N PRO A 361 10.03 2.50 5.72
CA PRO A 361 10.52 1.13 5.91
C PRO A 361 10.34 0.57 7.33
N LEU A 362 10.27 1.46 8.34
CA LEU A 362 10.13 1.11 9.75
C LEU A 362 8.67 0.87 10.17
N VAL A 363 7.73 1.68 9.67
CA VAL A 363 6.28 1.57 9.96
C VAL A 363 5.54 0.64 8.99
N TYR A 364 6.22 0.18 7.94
CA TYR A 364 5.69 -0.67 6.89
C TYR A 364 6.78 -1.70 6.44
N THR A 365 6.75 -2.18 5.20
CA THR A 365 7.71 -3.18 4.71
C THR A 365 9.13 -2.60 4.59
N PRO A 366 10.19 -3.27 5.08
CA PRO A 366 10.18 -4.65 5.59
C PRO A 366 9.85 -4.80 7.08
N THR A 367 10.18 -3.83 7.94
CA THR A 367 10.22 -3.98 9.40
C THR A 367 8.89 -4.41 10.02
N ILE A 368 7.75 -4.01 9.44
CA ILE A 368 6.43 -4.44 9.92
C ILE A 368 6.25 -5.97 9.86
N GLY A 369 6.99 -6.67 8.99
CA GLY A 369 7.03 -8.13 8.94
C GLY A 369 7.68 -8.74 10.18
N ASP A 370 8.83 -8.19 10.61
CA ASP A 370 9.54 -8.63 11.83
C ASP A 370 8.77 -8.30 13.11
N VAL A 371 8.03 -7.19 13.08
CA VAL A 371 7.02 -6.84 14.10
C VAL A 371 5.88 -7.86 14.11
N CYS A 372 5.35 -8.25 12.94
CA CYS A 372 4.30 -9.29 12.87
C CYS A 372 4.80 -10.66 13.35
N LEU A 373 6.04 -11.05 13.07
CA LEU A 373 6.61 -12.30 13.59
C LEU A 373 6.62 -12.34 15.13
N GLN A 374 6.75 -11.19 15.79
CA GLN A 374 6.91 -11.07 17.24
C GLN A 374 5.74 -10.36 17.94
N TYR A 375 4.63 -10.09 17.24
CA TYR A 375 3.60 -9.13 17.67
C TYR A 375 3.03 -9.41 19.07
N SER A 376 2.75 -10.68 19.39
CA SER A 376 2.25 -11.07 20.72
C SER A 376 3.24 -10.77 21.85
N THR A 377 4.54 -10.94 21.61
CA THR A 377 5.62 -10.61 22.57
C THR A 377 5.85 -9.10 22.69
N LEU A 378 5.66 -8.36 21.60
CA LEU A 378 5.84 -6.90 21.52
C LEU A 378 4.60 -6.10 21.96
N TYR A 379 3.50 -6.77 22.32
CA TYR A 379 2.23 -6.14 22.60
C TYR A 379 2.24 -5.35 23.92
N THR A 380 2.05 -4.03 23.83
CA THR A 380 2.03 -3.11 24.99
C THR A 380 0.67 -2.46 25.24
N ARG A 381 -0.19 -2.36 24.21
CA ARG A 381 -1.53 -1.73 24.25
C ARG A 381 -2.33 -2.10 22.99
N PRO A 382 -3.67 -2.08 23.03
CA PRO A 382 -4.48 -2.27 21.85
C PRO A 382 -4.31 -1.10 20.87
N GLU A 383 -4.07 -1.40 19.59
CA GLU A 383 -4.12 -0.43 18.48
C GLU A 383 -5.23 -0.73 17.46
N ALA A 384 -5.91 -1.87 17.57
CA ALA A 384 -6.85 -2.39 16.58
C ALA A 384 -8.12 -2.99 17.20
N LEU A 385 -9.09 -3.32 16.35
CA LEU A 385 -10.29 -4.08 16.72
C LEU A 385 -10.08 -5.57 16.44
N TYR A 386 -10.00 -6.36 17.51
CA TYR A 386 -9.78 -7.81 17.46
C TYR A 386 -11.15 -8.52 17.50
N ILE A 387 -11.55 -9.15 16.40
CA ILE A 387 -12.86 -9.78 16.24
C ILE A 387 -12.69 -11.30 16.19
N SER A 388 -12.99 -11.98 17.30
CA SER A 388 -12.90 -13.43 17.37
C SER A 388 -14.13 -14.12 16.76
N ILE A 389 -13.94 -15.20 16.00
CA ILE A 389 -15.05 -16.04 15.52
C ILE A 389 -15.88 -16.63 16.67
N LYS A 390 -15.26 -16.83 17.85
CA LYS A 390 -15.96 -17.21 19.10
C LYS A 390 -16.98 -16.17 19.56
N GLN A 391 -16.86 -14.93 19.09
CA GLN A 391 -17.68 -13.77 19.43
C GLN A 391 -18.50 -13.26 18.23
N ARG A 392 -18.64 -14.04 17.14
CA ARG A 392 -19.30 -13.62 15.89
C ARG A 392 -20.72 -13.04 16.05
N LYS A 393 -21.51 -13.56 17.01
CA LYS A 393 -22.84 -13.02 17.36
C LYS A 393 -22.82 -11.57 17.88
N SER A 394 -21.65 -11.06 18.26
CA SER A 394 -21.44 -9.75 18.90
C SER A 394 -20.68 -8.75 18.01
N ILE A 395 -20.41 -9.03 16.72
CA ILE A 395 -19.62 -8.14 15.83
C ILE A 395 -20.15 -6.70 15.87
N ARG A 396 -21.46 -6.51 15.77
CA ARG A 396 -22.13 -5.20 15.84
C ARG A 396 -21.82 -4.43 17.13
N THR A 397 -21.70 -5.13 18.25
CA THR A 397 -21.33 -4.54 19.55
C THR A 397 -19.84 -4.24 19.61
N MET A 398 -18.98 -5.13 19.09
CA MET A 398 -17.53 -4.93 19.05
C MET A 398 -17.14 -3.74 18.15
N LEU A 399 -17.80 -3.58 16.99
CA LEU A 399 -17.68 -2.38 16.16
C LEU A 399 -18.06 -1.12 16.95
N ARG A 400 -19.25 -1.10 17.58
CA ARG A 400 -19.75 0.03 18.40
C ARG A 400 -18.92 0.33 19.67
N ASN A 401 -17.92 -0.49 20.00
CA ASN A 401 -16.96 -0.22 21.07
C ASN A 401 -15.72 0.57 20.59
N TRP A 402 -15.54 0.79 19.28
CA TRP A 402 -14.45 1.61 18.76
C TRP A 402 -14.64 3.07 19.22
N PRO A 403 -13.59 3.75 19.75
CA PRO A 403 -13.76 5.08 20.36
C PRO A 403 -14.14 6.18 19.36
N TYR A 404 -13.80 6.01 18.08
CA TYR A 404 -14.13 6.96 17.03
C TYR A 404 -15.46 6.56 16.35
N PRO A 405 -16.50 7.41 16.35
CA PRO A 405 -17.84 7.01 15.93
C PRO A 405 -18.03 6.92 14.41
N ASN A 406 -17.11 7.48 13.60
CA ASN A 406 -17.27 7.60 12.14
C ASN A 406 -15.99 7.24 11.36
N PRO A 407 -15.41 6.03 11.51
CA PRO A 407 -14.30 5.59 10.68
C PRO A 407 -14.73 5.60 9.19
N GLN A 408 -13.89 6.18 8.34
CA GLN A 408 -14.10 6.27 6.89
C GLN A 408 -13.38 5.16 6.14
N ILE A 409 -12.37 4.53 6.75
CA ILE A 409 -11.68 3.37 6.16
C ILE A 409 -11.22 2.37 7.22
N CYS A 410 -11.39 1.08 6.92
CA CYS A 410 -10.72 0.00 7.64
C CYS A 410 -9.83 -0.81 6.70
N VAL A 411 -8.72 -1.30 7.26
CA VAL A 411 -7.92 -2.38 6.67
C VAL A 411 -8.15 -3.60 7.54
N VAL A 412 -8.60 -4.70 6.93
CA VAL A 412 -8.96 -5.95 7.62
C VAL A 412 -8.19 -7.14 7.07
N THR A 413 -7.64 -7.94 7.99
CA THR A 413 -6.96 -9.21 7.69
C THR A 413 -7.46 -10.32 8.61
N ASP A 414 -7.20 -11.59 8.26
CA ASP A 414 -7.23 -12.71 9.22
C ASP A 414 -5.82 -13.30 9.48
N GLY A 415 -4.79 -12.65 8.94
CA GLY A 415 -3.39 -13.06 9.03
C GLY A 415 -3.09 -14.45 8.47
N SER A 416 -3.88 -14.96 7.51
CA SER A 416 -3.65 -16.29 6.92
C SER A 416 -2.53 -16.32 5.89
N ARG A 417 -2.11 -15.16 5.36
CA ARG A 417 -1.00 -15.02 4.42
C ARG A 417 -0.35 -13.64 4.55
N ILE A 418 0.33 -13.38 5.66
CA ILE A 418 1.06 -12.13 5.88
C ILE A 418 2.29 -12.08 4.97
N LEU A 419 2.30 -11.17 3.99
CA LEU A 419 3.40 -10.95 3.05
C LEU A 419 3.93 -12.27 2.45
N GLY A 420 5.26 -12.48 2.49
CA GLY A 420 5.92 -13.75 2.21
C GLY A 420 6.16 -14.64 3.45
N LEU A 421 5.56 -14.31 4.60
CA LEU A 421 5.78 -14.95 5.90
C LEU A 421 4.74 -16.03 6.24
N GLY A 422 3.56 -15.98 5.61
CA GLY A 422 2.52 -17.01 5.72
C GLY A 422 1.52 -16.78 6.86
N ASP A 423 1.03 -17.86 7.47
CA ASP A 423 0.00 -17.77 8.52
C ASP A 423 0.62 -17.28 9.84
N LEU A 424 0.19 -16.11 10.31
CA LEU A 424 0.51 -15.57 11.64
C LEU A 424 -0.75 -15.40 12.52
N GLY A 425 -1.95 -15.45 11.94
CA GLY A 425 -3.22 -15.19 12.64
C GLY A 425 -3.26 -13.78 13.23
N VAL A 426 -3.64 -13.65 14.50
CA VAL A 426 -3.79 -12.34 15.18
C VAL A 426 -2.53 -11.47 15.12
N ASN A 427 -1.35 -12.08 15.13
CA ASN A 427 -0.07 -11.38 14.99
C ASN A 427 0.04 -10.55 13.69
N GLY A 428 -0.71 -10.91 12.64
CA GLY A 428 -0.74 -10.21 11.36
C GLY A 428 -1.38 -8.81 11.37
N VAL A 429 -2.05 -8.42 12.46
CA VAL A 429 -2.72 -7.11 12.59
C VAL A 429 -1.77 -5.91 12.44
N GLY A 430 -0.45 -6.12 12.60
CA GLY A 430 0.57 -5.10 12.32
C GLY A 430 0.48 -4.54 10.89
N ILE A 431 0.10 -5.34 9.90
CA ILE A 431 -0.08 -4.89 8.51
C ILE A 431 -1.24 -3.89 8.39
N SER A 432 -2.38 -4.20 9.03
CA SER A 432 -3.53 -3.29 9.09
C SER A 432 -3.20 -1.97 9.78
N ILE A 433 -2.41 -2.02 10.85
CA ILE A 433 -1.93 -0.82 11.59
C ILE A 433 -0.96 0.01 10.72
N GLY A 434 -0.02 -0.65 10.03
CA GLY A 434 0.97 -0.01 9.16
C GLY A 434 0.35 0.65 7.92
N LYS A 435 -0.54 -0.05 7.21
CA LYS A 435 -1.22 0.53 6.03
C LYS A 435 -2.13 1.71 6.41
N LEU A 436 -2.79 1.69 7.56
CA LEU A 436 -3.57 2.85 8.03
C LEU A 436 -2.70 4.04 8.48
N ALA A 437 -1.48 3.79 8.99
CA ALA A 437 -0.51 4.85 9.17
C ALA A 437 -0.08 5.47 7.82
N LEU A 438 0.06 4.66 6.76
CA LEU A 438 0.34 5.16 5.41
C LEU A 438 -0.86 5.85 4.75
N TYR A 439 -2.11 5.45 5.02
CA TYR A 439 -3.28 6.23 4.61
C TYR A 439 -3.26 7.66 5.14
N THR A 440 -2.78 7.84 6.37
CA THR A 440 -2.61 9.16 6.98
C THR A 440 -1.38 9.88 6.43
N GLY A 441 -0.22 9.22 6.40
CA GLY A 441 1.04 9.83 5.96
C GLY A 441 1.07 10.19 4.46
N ALA A 442 0.60 9.27 3.61
CA ALA A 442 0.62 9.42 2.16
C ALA A 442 -0.64 10.07 1.57
N ALA A 443 -1.83 9.94 2.18
CA ALA A 443 -3.05 10.59 1.66
C ALA A 443 -3.76 11.54 2.63
N GLY A 444 -3.34 11.64 3.89
CA GLY A 444 -3.96 12.55 4.86
C GLY A 444 -5.42 12.22 5.18
N ILE A 445 -5.80 10.94 5.16
CA ILE A 445 -7.03 10.53 5.88
C ILE A 445 -6.77 10.75 7.37
N HIS A 446 -7.68 11.44 8.08
CA HIS A 446 -7.50 11.78 9.50
C HIS A 446 -7.32 10.50 10.36
N PRO A 447 -6.43 10.47 11.37
CA PRO A 447 -6.15 9.26 12.15
C PRO A 447 -7.39 8.62 12.77
N GLU A 448 -8.30 9.43 13.31
CA GLU A 448 -9.56 9.00 13.92
C GLU A 448 -10.54 8.36 12.92
N ASN A 449 -10.37 8.67 11.62
CA ASN A 449 -11.19 8.12 10.55
C ASN A 449 -10.66 6.73 10.08
N THR A 450 -9.65 6.19 10.75
CA THR A 450 -9.06 4.87 10.46
C THR A 450 -9.46 3.81 11.50
N LEU A 451 -9.59 2.56 11.05
CA LEU A 451 -9.94 1.41 11.90
C LEU A 451 -9.19 0.14 11.45
N PRO A 452 -8.09 -0.27 12.11
CA PRO A 452 -7.45 -1.56 11.80
C PRO A 452 -8.25 -2.70 12.45
N ILE A 453 -8.48 -3.78 11.70
CA ILE A 453 -9.30 -4.92 12.14
C ILE A 453 -8.53 -6.23 11.91
N VAL A 454 -8.60 -7.16 12.87
CA VAL A 454 -8.19 -8.55 12.64
C VAL A 454 -9.30 -9.54 12.98
N LEU A 455 -9.57 -10.46 12.04
CA LEU A 455 -10.58 -11.50 12.14
C LEU A 455 -9.94 -12.80 12.62
N ASP A 456 -9.99 -13.04 13.92
CA ASP A 456 -9.39 -14.23 14.52
C ASP A 456 -10.25 -15.48 14.28
N THR A 457 -9.77 -16.33 13.37
CA THR A 457 -10.35 -17.61 12.99
C THR A 457 -9.53 -18.81 13.50
N GLY A 458 -8.54 -18.57 14.38
CA GLY A 458 -7.45 -19.49 14.70
C GLY A 458 -6.22 -19.27 13.79
N THR A 459 -5.19 -20.09 13.98
CA THR A 459 -3.99 -20.10 13.13
C THR A 459 -3.50 -21.53 12.90
N ASN A 460 -2.97 -21.80 11.71
CA ASN A 460 -2.34 -23.09 11.41
C ASN A 460 -0.86 -23.14 11.81
N ASN A 461 -0.28 -22.03 12.25
CA ASN A 461 1.13 -21.89 12.62
C ASN A 461 1.45 -22.63 13.94
N GLU A 462 2.24 -23.70 13.85
CA GLU A 462 2.66 -24.55 14.97
C GLU A 462 3.46 -23.83 16.05
N THR A 463 4.17 -22.75 15.71
CA THR A 463 4.93 -21.94 16.68
C THR A 463 3.97 -21.09 17.50
N ASN A 464 3.07 -20.37 16.84
CA ASN A 464 2.05 -19.53 17.50
C ASN A 464 1.09 -20.34 18.37
N LEU A 465 0.77 -21.59 17.99
CA LEU A 465 -0.05 -22.48 18.80
C LEU A 465 0.62 -22.95 20.10
N LYS A 466 1.96 -22.94 20.16
CA LYS A 466 2.77 -23.38 21.31
C LYS A 466 3.31 -22.21 22.14
N ASP A 467 3.40 -21.02 21.56
CA ASP A 467 3.85 -19.80 22.22
C ASP A 467 2.93 -19.45 23.41
N PRO A 468 3.46 -19.37 24.65
CA PRO A 468 2.68 -18.98 25.82
C PRO A 468 2.17 -17.54 25.76
N PHE A 469 2.77 -16.67 24.93
CA PHE A 469 2.37 -15.27 24.76
C PHE A 469 1.31 -15.05 23.67
N TYR A 470 1.10 -16.02 22.76
CA TYR A 470 0.23 -15.82 21.59
C TYR A 470 -1.18 -15.34 21.95
N LEU A 471 -1.56 -14.17 21.45
CA LEU A 471 -2.78 -13.44 21.80
C LEU A 471 -4.05 -13.93 21.09
N GLY A 472 -3.91 -14.68 19.99
CA GLY A 472 -5.05 -15.23 19.25
C GLY A 472 -5.58 -16.55 19.81
N ILE A 473 -6.66 -17.06 19.22
CA ILE A 473 -7.17 -18.40 19.54
C ILE A 473 -6.08 -19.44 19.26
N ARG A 474 -5.65 -20.15 20.30
CA ARG A 474 -4.76 -21.32 20.20
C ARG A 474 -5.53 -22.55 19.72
N SER A 475 -6.01 -22.49 18.48
CA SER A 475 -6.55 -23.61 17.72
C SER A 475 -6.20 -23.45 16.24
N LYS A 476 -6.21 -24.57 15.50
CA LYS A 476 -6.20 -24.54 14.04
C LYS A 476 -7.35 -23.70 13.49
N ARG A 477 -7.21 -23.23 12.25
CA ARG A 477 -8.26 -22.46 11.59
C ARG A 477 -9.53 -23.31 11.41
N VAL A 478 -10.68 -22.71 11.68
CA VAL A 478 -12.01 -23.28 11.38
C VAL A 478 -12.18 -23.59 9.88
N SER A 479 -13.21 -24.34 9.50
CA SER A 479 -13.40 -24.74 8.10
C SER A 479 -13.60 -23.52 7.17
N VAL A 480 -13.30 -23.68 5.88
CA VAL A 480 -13.45 -22.60 4.87
C VAL A 480 -14.89 -22.07 4.82
N ALA A 481 -15.88 -22.95 4.99
CA ALA A 481 -17.30 -22.57 5.06
C ALA A 481 -17.63 -21.72 6.30
N GLU A 482 -17.03 -22.02 7.46
CA GLU A 482 -17.20 -21.22 8.68
C GLU A 482 -16.50 -19.86 8.58
N GLN A 483 -15.31 -19.80 7.96
CA GLN A 483 -14.60 -18.56 7.68
C GLN A 483 -15.42 -17.66 6.73
N GLN A 484 -15.96 -18.23 5.65
CA GLN A 484 -16.84 -17.53 4.71
C GLN A 484 -18.10 -16.99 5.40
N ALA A 485 -18.81 -17.82 6.18
CA ALA A 485 -20.02 -17.39 6.89
C ALA A 485 -19.74 -16.32 7.97
N PHE A 486 -18.56 -16.37 8.62
CA PHE A 486 -18.12 -15.33 9.55
C PHE A 486 -17.77 -14.02 8.83
N MET A 487 -17.18 -14.10 7.64
CA MET A 487 -16.91 -12.93 6.79
C MET A 487 -18.19 -12.29 6.25
N ASP A 488 -19.22 -13.09 5.90
CA ASP A 488 -20.54 -12.58 5.53
C ASP A 488 -21.18 -11.78 6.69
N GLU A 489 -21.20 -12.36 7.90
CA GLU A 489 -21.69 -11.69 9.12
C GLU A 489 -20.91 -10.40 9.44
N PHE A 490 -19.59 -10.40 9.21
CA PHE A 490 -18.73 -9.24 9.38
C PHE A 490 -19.06 -8.11 8.39
N MET A 491 -19.15 -8.42 7.09
CA MET A 491 -19.45 -7.40 6.06
C MET A 491 -20.85 -6.80 6.24
N GLU A 492 -21.83 -7.59 6.67
CA GLU A 492 -23.16 -7.08 7.01
C GLU A 492 -23.15 -6.20 8.26
N ALA A 493 -22.45 -6.61 9.32
CA ALA A 493 -22.33 -5.82 10.54
C ALA A 493 -21.56 -4.50 10.34
N VAL A 494 -20.50 -4.51 9.52
CA VAL A 494 -19.76 -3.30 9.13
C VAL A 494 -20.65 -2.35 8.35
N THR A 495 -21.41 -2.85 7.39
CA THR A 495 -22.30 -2.01 6.56
C THR A 495 -23.48 -1.44 7.37
N GLU A 496 -23.97 -2.16 8.38
CA GLU A 496 -25.00 -1.66 9.32
C GLU A 496 -24.46 -0.56 10.26
N VAL A 497 -23.27 -0.76 10.82
CA VAL A 497 -22.72 0.14 11.86
C VAL A 497 -22.03 1.36 11.23
N TYR A 498 -21.34 1.16 10.11
CA TYR A 498 -20.53 2.16 9.42
C TYR A 498 -20.79 2.17 7.90
N PRO A 499 -22.01 2.54 7.44
CA PRO A 499 -22.42 2.45 6.03
C PRO A 499 -21.58 3.28 5.04
N ASN A 500 -20.75 4.20 5.54
CA ASN A 500 -19.85 5.05 4.75
C ASN A 500 -18.37 4.64 4.84
N MET A 501 -18.05 3.51 5.46
CA MET A 501 -16.65 3.04 5.59
C MET A 501 -16.20 2.24 4.36
N THR A 502 -15.04 2.58 3.82
CA THR A 502 -14.33 1.76 2.82
C THR A 502 -13.67 0.57 3.52
N VAL A 503 -13.82 -0.64 2.97
CA VAL A 503 -13.22 -1.87 3.52
C VAL A 503 -12.11 -2.37 2.59
N GLN A 504 -10.85 -2.26 3.02
CA GLN A 504 -9.72 -2.89 2.34
C GLN A 504 -9.46 -4.28 2.93
N PHE A 505 -9.56 -5.31 2.10
CA PHE A 505 -9.10 -6.66 2.42
C PHE A 505 -7.58 -6.78 2.23
N GLU A 506 -6.90 -7.49 3.13
CA GLU A 506 -5.44 -7.44 3.26
C GLU A 506 -4.85 -8.78 3.74
N ASP A 507 -3.78 -9.27 3.09
CA ASP A 507 -2.96 -10.43 3.52
C ASP A 507 -3.78 -11.70 3.86
N PHE A 508 -4.88 -11.90 3.12
CA PHE A 508 -5.66 -13.13 3.13
C PHE A 508 -4.99 -14.21 2.26
N GLU A 509 -5.24 -15.48 2.61
CA GLU A 509 -4.99 -16.63 1.74
C GLU A 509 -5.53 -16.37 0.31
N SER A 510 -4.81 -16.82 -0.71
CA SER A 510 -5.02 -16.43 -2.11
C SER A 510 -6.39 -16.80 -2.69
N GLU A 511 -6.87 -18.02 -2.50
CA GLU A 511 -8.17 -18.43 -3.04
C GLU A 511 -9.32 -17.73 -2.28
N LYS A 512 -9.18 -17.60 -0.96
CA LYS A 512 -10.06 -16.80 -0.10
C LYS A 512 -10.12 -15.32 -0.53
N ALA A 513 -8.99 -14.69 -0.84
CA ALA A 513 -8.92 -13.29 -1.24
C ALA A 513 -9.73 -13.01 -2.52
N PHE A 514 -9.58 -13.85 -3.55
CA PHE A 514 -10.40 -13.77 -4.76
C PHE A 514 -11.89 -14.01 -4.46
N ASN A 515 -12.21 -15.08 -3.72
CA ASN A 515 -13.59 -15.42 -3.38
C ASN A 515 -14.31 -14.30 -2.59
N TYR A 516 -13.62 -13.64 -1.66
CA TYR A 516 -14.15 -12.49 -0.93
C TYR A 516 -14.30 -11.27 -1.84
N LEU A 517 -13.30 -10.95 -2.66
CA LEU A 517 -13.38 -9.82 -3.59
C LEU A 517 -14.57 -9.96 -4.53
N ASP A 518 -14.68 -11.08 -5.25
CA ASP A 518 -15.73 -11.29 -6.25
C ASP A 518 -17.14 -11.35 -5.63
N ARG A 519 -17.27 -11.86 -4.40
CA ARG A 519 -18.53 -11.89 -3.64
C ARG A 519 -18.98 -10.52 -3.13
N TYR A 520 -18.05 -9.65 -2.75
CA TYR A 520 -18.38 -8.42 -2.01
C TYR A 520 -18.32 -7.13 -2.84
N ARG A 521 -17.43 -7.04 -3.84
CA ARG A 521 -17.16 -5.85 -4.67
C ARG A 521 -18.39 -5.18 -5.31
N ASN A 522 -19.44 -5.95 -5.57
CA ASN A 522 -20.68 -5.46 -6.18
C ASN A 522 -21.80 -5.13 -5.18
N LYS A 523 -21.63 -5.46 -3.89
CA LYS A 523 -22.59 -5.21 -2.80
C LYS A 523 -22.11 -4.12 -1.82
N TYR A 524 -20.80 -3.98 -1.64
CA TYR A 524 -20.20 -3.13 -0.60
C TYR A 524 -19.07 -2.23 -1.14
N ARG A 525 -18.74 -1.17 -0.41
CA ARG A 525 -17.55 -0.31 -0.67
C ARG A 525 -16.26 -1.02 -0.22
N CYS A 526 -15.86 -2.06 -0.94
CA CYS A 526 -14.66 -2.83 -0.63
C CYS A 526 -13.75 -3.09 -1.83
N PHE A 527 -12.47 -3.30 -1.56
CA PHE A 527 -11.45 -3.73 -2.52
C PHE A 527 -10.40 -4.59 -1.80
N ASN A 528 -9.54 -5.31 -2.53
CA ASN A 528 -8.39 -6.01 -1.96
C ASN A 528 -7.08 -5.46 -2.52
N ASP A 529 -6.14 -5.09 -1.65
CA ASP A 529 -4.89 -4.46 -2.10
C ASP A 529 -3.92 -5.46 -2.75
N ASP A 530 -3.87 -6.69 -2.26
CA ASP A 530 -2.99 -7.75 -2.79
C ASP A 530 -3.25 -8.07 -4.27
N ILE A 531 -4.53 -8.01 -4.67
CA ILE A 531 -5.00 -8.23 -6.04
C ILE A 531 -5.02 -6.91 -6.82
N GLN A 532 -5.78 -5.92 -6.35
CA GLN A 532 -6.12 -4.72 -7.13
C GLN A 532 -5.09 -3.60 -6.96
N GLY A 533 -4.56 -3.39 -5.76
CA GLY A 533 -3.50 -2.41 -5.50
C GLY A 533 -2.16 -2.83 -6.13
N THR A 534 -1.78 -4.10 -5.98
CA THR A 534 -0.60 -4.68 -6.65
C THR A 534 -0.78 -4.66 -8.17
N GLY A 535 -1.97 -5.03 -8.67
CA GLY A 535 -2.30 -4.93 -10.09
C GLY A 535 -2.16 -3.51 -10.63
N ALA A 536 -2.71 -2.53 -9.90
CA ALA A 536 -2.69 -1.11 -10.28
C ALA A 536 -1.29 -0.48 -10.21
N VAL A 537 -0.47 -0.76 -9.19
CA VAL A 537 0.89 -0.19 -9.15
C VAL A 537 1.77 -0.78 -10.26
N VAL A 538 1.72 -2.08 -10.50
CA VAL A 538 2.50 -2.70 -11.58
C VAL A 538 2.00 -2.24 -12.95
N LEU A 539 0.69 -2.03 -13.11
CA LEU A 539 0.12 -1.38 -14.29
C LEU A 539 0.66 0.04 -14.46
N ALA A 540 0.69 0.87 -13.41
CA ALA A 540 1.20 2.25 -13.49
C ALA A 540 2.66 2.29 -13.98
N GLY A 541 3.52 1.44 -13.42
CA GLY A 541 4.89 1.29 -13.88
C GLY A 541 4.97 0.75 -15.30
N TYR A 542 4.11 -0.19 -15.68
CA TYR A 542 4.07 -0.76 -17.03
C TYR A 542 3.64 0.26 -18.09
N ILE A 543 2.67 1.14 -17.80
CA ILE A 543 2.25 2.23 -18.69
C ILE A 543 3.46 3.05 -19.12
N ASN A 544 4.24 3.53 -18.15
CA ASN A 544 5.42 4.35 -18.38
C ASN A 544 6.60 3.55 -18.95
N ALA A 545 6.75 2.28 -18.56
CA ALA A 545 7.78 1.41 -19.11
C ALA A 545 7.55 1.06 -20.58
N VAL A 546 6.31 0.92 -21.04
CA VAL A 546 6.00 0.73 -22.47
C VAL A 546 6.45 1.94 -23.28
N GLU A 547 6.10 3.16 -22.86
CA GLU A 547 6.54 4.39 -23.55
C GLU A 547 8.07 4.53 -23.55
N LEU A 548 8.70 4.34 -22.39
CA LEU A 548 10.16 4.42 -22.24
C LEU A 548 10.91 3.27 -22.96
N SER A 549 10.23 2.16 -23.30
CA SER A 549 10.85 1.00 -23.95
C SER A 549 11.16 1.20 -25.43
N GLY A 550 10.49 2.14 -26.10
CA GLY A 550 10.55 2.28 -27.57
C GLY A 550 9.98 1.09 -28.35
N VAL A 551 9.36 0.11 -27.67
CA VAL A 551 8.73 -1.06 -28.28
C VAL A 551 7.24 -0.77 -28.49
N PRO A 552 6.72 -0.81 -29.75
CA PRO A 552 5.31 -0.59 -30.03
C PRO A 552 4.38 -1.50 -29.22
N LEU A 553 3.22 -0.97 -28.84
CA LEU A 553 2.23 -1.65 -27.99
C LEU A 553 1.82 -3.01 -28.57
N GLU A 554 1.70 -3.08 -29.88
CA GLU A 554 1.30 -4.26 -30.66
C GLU A 554 2.41 -5.33 -30.66
N GLU A 555 3.67 -4.94 -30.49
CA GLU A 555 4.84 -5.83 -30.45
C GLU A 555 5.15 -6.35 -29.05
N GLN A 556 4.57 -5.79 -27.98
CA GLN A 556 4.85 -6.18 -26.61
C GLN A 556 4.57 -7.68 -26.36
N ARG A 557 5.47 -8.34 -25.61
CA ARG A 557 5.41 -9.76 -25.24
C ARG A 557 5.88 -9.92 -23.80
N LEU A 558 4.96 -10.29 -22.90
CA LEU A 558 5.19 -10.29 -21.46
C LEU A 558 5.35 -11.72 -20.95
N VAL A 559 6.53 -12.05 -20.42
CA VAL A 559 6.76 -13.29 -19.67
C VAL A 559 6.62 -13.00 -18.18
N PHE A 560 5.73 -13.74 -17.54
CA PHE A 560 5.47 -13.69 -16.10
C PHE A 560 6.07 -14.93 -15.45
N MET A 561 7.16 -14.76 -14.72
CA MET A 561 7.74 -15.82 -13.90
C MET A 561 7.01 -15.85 -12.55
N GLY A 562 6.17 -16.87 -12.36
CA GLY A 562 5.29 -17.01 -11.19
C GLY A 562 3.80 -16.93 -11.52
N ALA A 563 3.21 -18.01 -12.05
CA ALA A 563 1.78 -18.12 -12.34
C ALA A 563 0.86 -18.28 -11.10
N GLY A 564 1.20 -17.66 -9.97
CA GLY A 564 0.41 -17.67 -8.74
C GLY A 564 -0.73 -16.63 -8.75
N SER A 565 -1.36 -16.41 -7.59
CA SER A 565 -2.41 -15.42 -7.41
C SER A 565 -1.99 -14.00 -7.81
N ALA A 566 -0.83 -13.55 -7.32
CA ALA A 566 -0.27 -12.25 -7.69
C ALA A 566 0.02 -12.15 -9.20
N GLY A 567 0.68 -13.17 -9.78
CA GLY A 567 1.00 -13.19 -11.21
C GLY A 567 -0.24 -13.15 -12.12
N VAL A 568 -1.27 -13.95 -11.81
CA VAL A 568 -2.54 -13.93 -12.55
C VAL A 568 -3.31 -12.63 -12.31
N GLY A 569 -3.32 -12.09 -11.09
CA GLY A 569 -3.99 -10.83 -10.77
C GLY A 569 -3.39 -9.64 -11.51
N VAL A 570 -2.07 -9.48 -11.43
CA VAL A 570 -1.32 -8.45 -12.17
C VAL A 570 -1.49 -8.62 -13.68
N ALA A 571 -1.34 -9.84 -14.21
CA ALA A 571 -1.54 -10.08 -15.64
C ALA A 571 -2.97 -9.74 -16.10
N LYS A 572 -4.02 -10.01 -15.28
CA LYS A 572 -5.39 -9.57 -15.57
C LYS A 572 -5.52 -8.05 -15.62
N GLN A 573 -4.94 -7.32 -14.67
CA GLN A 573 -4.99 -5.85 -14.70
C GLN A 573 -4.26 -5.28 -15.94
N LEU A 574 -3.15 -5.90 -16.36
CA LEU A 574 -2.45 -5.51 -17.59
C LEU A 574 -3.20 -5.91 -18.87
N VAL A 575 -4.16 -6.85 -18.86
CA VAL A 575 -5.06 -7.08 -20.01
C VAL A 575 -5.96 -5.87 -20.24
N GLU A 576 -6.40 -5.16 -19.19
CA GLU A 576 -7.23 -3.95 -19.30
C GLU A 576 -6.52 -2.79 -20.00
N TYR A 577 -5.20 -2.68 -19.83
CA TYR A 577 -4.36 -1.68 -20.51
C TYR A 577 -4.45 -1.75 -22.04
N TYR A 578 -4.52 -2.98 -22.56
CA TYR A 578 -4.68 -3.28 -23.97
C TYR A 578 -6.13 -3.15 -24.44
N THR A 579 -7.11 -3.65 -23.68
CA THR A 579 -8.52 -3.60 -24.09
C THR A 579 -9.08 -2.17 -24.06
N LYS A 580 -8.69 -1.34 -23.08
CA LYS A 580 -9.00 0.10 -23.08
C LYS A 580 -8.24 0.89 -24.17
N ARG A 581 -7.33 0.25 -24.90
CA ARG A 581 -6.68 0.77 -26.14
C ARG A 581 -7.24 0.12 -27.43
N GLY A 582 -8.35 -0.62 -27.34
CA GLY A 582 -9.08 -1.13 -28.50
C GLY A 582 -8.72 -2.54 -28.95
N LEU A 583 -7.80 -3.24 -28.28
CA LEU A 583 -7.57 -4.66 -28.53
C LEU A 583 -8.74 -5.49 -27.98
N SER A 584 -9.05 -6.63 -28.62
CA SER A 584 -9.98 -7.59 -28.03
C SER A 584 -9.34 -8.29 -26.82
N GLU A 585 -10.17 -8.80 -25.89
CA GLU A 585 -9.67 -9.51 -24.69
C GLU A 585 -8.71 -10.65 -25.08
N GLN A 586 -9.01 -11.40 -26.14
CA GLN A 586 -8.13 -12.49 -26.59
C GLN A 586 -6.81 -11.97 -27.13
N VAL A 587 -6.80 -10.98 -28.04
CA VAL A 587 -5.56 -10.41 -28.60
C VAL A 587 -4.72 -9.72 -27.52
N ALA A 588 -5.35 -9.20 -26.46
CA ALA A 588 -4.67 -8.74 -25.26
C ALA A 588 -4.05 -9.91 -24.47
N LYS A 589 -4.81 -10.97 -24.15
CA LYS A 589 -4.30 -12.17 -23.46
C LYS A 589 -3.18 -12.89 -24.21
N ASP A 590 -3.21 -12.84 -25.54
CA ASP A 590 -2.17 -13.42 -26.41
C ASP A 590 -0.80 -12.73 -26.22
N LYS A 591 -0.72 -11.57 -25.54
CA LYS A 591 0.52 -10.89 -25.12
C LYS A 591 1.18 -11.49 -23.87
N PHE A 592 0.55 -12.44 -23.17
CA PHE A 592 0.97 -12.92 -21.85
C PHE A 592 1.38 -14.40 -21.86
N TRP A 593 2.56 -14.70 -21.34
CA TRP A 593 3.08 -16.06 -21.13
C TRP A 593 3.43 -16.25 -19.66
N LEU A 594 2.65 -17.06 -18.94
CA LEU A 594 2.87 -17.32 -17.52
C LEU A 594 3.66 -18.62 -17.32
N VAL A 595 4.66 -18.58 -16.43
CA VAL A 595 5.56 -19.71 -16.10
C VAL A 595 5.37 -20.08 -14.63
N ASP A 596 5.34 -21.39 -14.33
CA ASP A 596 5.36 -21.90 -12.96
C ASP A 596 6.48 -22.95 -12.75
N THR A 597 6.48 -23.63 -11.61
CA THR A 597 7.48 -24.65 -11.25
C THR A 597 7.53 -25.88 -12.17
N LYS A 598 6.68 -25.95 -13.19
CA LYS A 598 6.69 -26.98 -14.26
C LYS A 598 6.98 -26.39 -15.65
N GLY A 599 7.37 -25.11 -15.73
CA GLY A 599 7.58 -24.39 -16.99
C GLY A 599 6.36 -23.57 -17.42
N LEU A 600 6.26 -23.31 -18.73
CA LEU A 600 5.18 -22.53 -19.33
C LEU A 600 3.80 -23.14 -18.98
N VAL A 601 2.79 -22.28 -18.76
CA VAL A 601 1.40 -22.71 -18.56
C VAL A 601 0.70 -22.83 -19.91
N THR A 602 0.55 -24.06 -20.37
CA THR A 602 -0.14 -24.47 -21.62
C THR A 602 -1.37 -25.33 -21.28
N LYS A 603 -2.38 -25.41 -22.16
CA LYS A 603 -3.58 -26.24 -21.92
C LYS A 603 -3.34 -27.74 -22.12
N ASP A 604 -2.31 -28.10 -22.88
CA ASP A 604 -1.93 -29.47 -23.25
C ASP A 604 -0.80 -30.05 -22.37
N ARG A 605 -0.36 -29.32 -21.34
CA ARG A 605 0.74 -29.69 -20.42
C ARG A 605 0.60 -31.04 -19.70
N GLY A 606 -0.58 -31.65 -19.74
CA GLY A 606 -0.88 -32.94 -19.13
C GLY A 606 -1.12 -32.91 -17.61
N ASP A 607 -0.94 -31.77 -16.94
CA ASP A 607 -1.22 -31.62 -15.51
C ASP A 607 -2.54 -30.88 -15.22
N LYS A 608 -3.16 -31.16 -14.07
CA LYS A 608 -4.37 -30.46 -13.63
C LYS A 608 -4.04 -29.03 -13.20
N LEU A 609 -4.15 -28.09 -14.15
CA LEU A 609 -4.03 -26.66 -13.86
C LEU A 609 -5.06 -26.21 -12.82
N ALA A 610 -4.62 -25.39 -11.87
CA ALA A 610 -5.50 -24.65 -10.97
C ALA A 610 -6.35 -23.63 -11.74
N GLU A 611 -7.56 -23.34 -11.25
CA GLU A 611 -8.57 -22.58 -12.02
C GLU A 611 -8.06 -21.21 -12.48
N HIS A 612 -7.37 -20.48 -11.61
CA HIS A 612 -6.79 -19.17 -11.91
C HIS A 612 -5.78 -19.21 -13.07
N LYS A 613 -5.05 -20.31 -13.28
CA LYS A 613 -4.06 -20.45 -14.36
C LYS A 613 -4.68 -20.62 -15.74
N LYS A 614 -5.88 -21.21 -15.83
CA LYS A 614 -6.53 -21.55 -17.11
C LYS A 614 -6.82 -20.35 -18.00
N TYR A 615 -7.03 -19.17 -17.42
CA TYR A 615 -7.33 -17.94 -18.15
C TYR A 615 -6.19 -17.49 -19.08
N PHE A 616 -4.94 -17.75 -18.69
CA PHE A 616 -3.72 -17.45 -19.47
C PHE A 616 -3.02 -18.70 -20.04
N ALA A 617 -3.66 -19.88 -19.95
CA ALA A 617 -3.06 -21.10 -20.44
C ALA A 617 -2.97 -21.09 -21.98
N ARG A 618 -1.74 -21.16 -22.50
CA ARG A 618 -1.41 -21.08 -23.93
C ARG A 618 -1.90 -22.31 -24.72
N THR A 619 -2.06 -22.12 -26.03
CA THR A 619 -2.47 -23.17 -27.01
C THR A 619 -1.70 -23.11 -28.33
N ASP A 620 -0.81 -22.13 -28.45
CA ASP A 620 0.05 -21.79 -29.59
C ASP A 620 1.44 -22.43 -29.51
N ASN A 621 1.66 -23.27 -28.49
CA ASN A 621 2.89 -24.01 -28.21
C ASN A 621 3.15 -25.20 -29.16
N ASN A 622 2.22 -25.50 -30.08
CA ASN A 622 2.36 -26.54 -31.11
C ASN A 622 2.74 -27.94 -30.57
N GLY A 623 2.31 -28.28 -29.34
CA GLY A 623 2.66 -29.55 -28.66
C GLY A 623 4.02 -29.55 -27.96
N HIS A 624 4.84 -28.52 -28.13
CA HIS A 624 6.10 -28.34 -27.39
C HIS A 624 5.81 -27.84 -25.96
N GLN A 625 6.65 -28.24 -25.00
CA GLN A 625 6.52 -27.88 -23.59
C GLN A 625 7.84 -27.33 -23.07
N PHE A 626 7.87 -26.02 -22.81
CA PHE A 626 9.05 -25.27 -22.38
C PHE A 626 9.14 -25.32 -20.85
N ARG A 627 10.23 -25.89 -20.32
CA ARG A 627 10.42 -26.23 -18.90
C ARG A 627 11.24 -25.20 -18.13
N THR A 628 12.23 -24.60 -18.76
CA THR A 628 13.09 -23.55 -18.17
C THR A 628 12.61 -22.15 -18.56
N LEU A 629 13.09 -21.12 -17.83
CA LEU A 629 12.79 -19.73 -18.18
C LEU A 629 13.55 -19.32 -19.44
N GLU A 630 14.76 -19.84 -19.64
CA GLU A 630 15.58 -19.67 -20.83
C GLU A 630 14.87 -20.20 -22.10
N GLU A 631 14.34 -21.43 -22.07
CA GLU A 631 13.53 -21.99 -23.17
C GLU A 631 12.32 -21.11 -23.52
N VAL A 632 11.64 -20.54 -22.51
CA VAL A 632 10.50 -19.63 -22.70
C VAL A 632 10.96 -18.30 -23.30
N ILE A 633 12.11 -17.77 -22.88
CA ILE A 633 12.68 -16.53 -23.44
C ILE A 633 13.10 -16.73 -24.89
N GLU A 634 13.72 -17.85 -25.26
CA GLU A 634 14.10 -18.15 -26.64
C GLU A 634 12.87 -18.27 -27.57
N TYR A 635 11.82 -18.95 -27.11
CA TYR A 635 10.57 -19.15 -27.85
C TYR A 635 9.72 -17.87 -27.97
N VAL A 636 9.50 -17.15 -26.86
CA VAL A 636 8.63 -15.96 -26.82
C VAL A 636 9.35 -14.68 -27.29
N LYS A 637 10.67 -14.63 -27.12
CA LYS A 637 11.51 -13.43 -27.30
C LYS A 637 10.89 -12.20 -26.60
N PRO A 638 10.68 -12.25 -25.28
CA PRO A 638 9.91 -11.25 -24.55
C PRO A 638 10.47 -9.83 -24.66
N THR A 639 9.58 -8.86 -24.43
CA THR A 639 9.91 -7.44 -24.31
C THR A 639 9.84 -6.97 -22.85
N ALA A 640 9.04 -7.67 -22.04
CA ALA A 640 8.97 -7.51 -20.59
C ALA A 640 9.09 -8.85 -19.87
N LEU A 641 9.83 -8.87 -18.76
CA LEU A 641 9.95 -10.00 -17.84
C LEU A 641 9.57 -9.55 -16.43
N ILE A 642 8.54 -10.18 -15.86
CA ILE A 642 7.93 -9.80 -14.58
C ILE A 642 8.05 -10.98 -13.61
N GLY A 643 8.67 -10.76 -12.46
CA GLY A 643 8.96 -11.75 -11.43
C GLY A 643 8.05 -11.62 -10.22
N LEU A 644 7.27 -12.67 -9.95
CA LEU A 644 6.32 -12.78 -8.84
C LEU A 644 6.40 -14.18 -8.18
N THR A 645 7.62 -14.63 -7.89
CA THR A 645 7.93 -16.01 -7.45
C THR A 645 8.29 -16.20 -5.98
N ALA A 646 8.70 -15.14 -5.28
CA ALA A 646 9.45 -15.20 -4.02
C ALA A 646 10.68 -16.13 -4.07
N THR A 647 11.36 -16.23 -5.22
CA THR A 647 12.55 -17.06 -5.45
C THR A 647 13.73 -16.19 -5.89
N PHE A 648 14.67 -15.97 -4.98
CA PHE A 648 15.87 -15.16 -5.24
C PHE A 648 16.79 -15.78 -6.29
N GLY A 649 17.34 -14.95 -7.18
CA GLY A 649 18.32 -15.37 -8.19
C GLY A 649 17.77 -16.15 -9.38
N VAL A 650 16.44 -16.26 -9.53
CA VAL A 650 15.81 -16.93 -10.68
C VAL A 650 15.92 -16.10 -11.98
N PHE A 651 16.17 -14.79 -11.88
CA PHE A 651 16.63 -13.98 -13.01
C PHE A 651 18.15 -13.98 -13.01
N THR A 652 18.72 -14.98 -13.66
CA THR A 652 20.16 -15.18 -13.84
C THR A 652 20.73 -14.22 -14.90
N GLU A 653 22.06 -14.10 -14.99
CA GLU A 653 22.73 -13.33 -16.04
C GLU A 653 22.35 -13.81 -17.45
N SER A 654 22.22 -15.13 -17.66
CA SER A 654 21.77 -15.72 -18.93
C SER A 654 20.33 -15.29 -19.26
N VAL A 655 19.42 -15.34 -18.29
CA VAL A 655 18.01 -14.89 -18.44
C VAL A 655 17.94 -13.41 -18.80
N VAL A 656 18.67 -12.55 -18.08
CA VAL A 656 18.61 -11.08 -18.29
C VAL A 656 19.28 -10.68 -19.60
N ARG A 657 20.41 -11.30 -19.97
CA ARG A 657 21.04 -11.06 -21.29
C ARG A 657 20.21 -11.60 -22.45
N ALA A 658 19.50 -12.72 -22.29
CA ALA A 658 18.59 -13.25 -23.31
C ALA A 658 17.34 -12.37 -23.50
N LEU A 659 16.81 -11.76 -22.42
CA LEU A 659 15.79 -10.72 -22.49
C LEU A 659 16.30 -9.48 -23.25
N LYS A 660 17.50 -8.98 -22.93
CA LYS A 660 18.12 -7.86 -23.66
C LYS A 660 18.28 -8.17 -25.15
N ALA A 661 18.87 -9.31 -25.50
CA ALA A 661 19.05 -9.74 -26.89
C ALA A 661 17.71 -9.87 -27.64
N SER A 662 16.65 -10.35 -26.97
CA SER A 662 15.30 -10.41 -27.53
C SER A 662 14.76 -9.02 -27.92
N VAL A 663 15.02 -8.01 -27.09
CA VAL A 663 14.56 -6.63 -27.31
C VAL A 663 15.42 -5.88 -28.33
N ASP A 664 16.75 -5.98 -28.21
CA ASP A 664 17.71 -5.38 -29.16
C ASP A 664 17.44 -5.90 -30.59
N SER A 665 17.09 -7.19 -30.75
CA SER A 665 16.75 -7.79 -32.05
C SER A 665 15.50 -7.23 -32.71
N GLY A 666 14.64 -6.52 -31.95
CA GLY A 666 13.45 -5.86 -32.47
C GLY A 666 13.70 -4.47 -33.07
N GLY A 667 14.86 -3.85 -32.82
CA GLY A 667 15.19 -2.52 -33.36
C GLY A 667 16.05 -1.65 -32.44
N LEU A 668 16.77 -0.71 -33.06
CA LEU A 668 17.71 0.18 -32.39
C LEU A 668 17.03 1.07 -31.32
N GLY A 669 17.69 1.24 -30.17
CA GLY A 669 17.24 2.11 -29.09
C GLY A 669 16.11 1.55 -28.21
N ARG A 670 15.62 0.33 -28.50
CA ARG A 670 14.64 -0.36 -27.66
C ARG A 670 15.27 -0.78 -26.32
N ARG A 671 14.46 -0.83 -25.25
CA ARG A 671 14.92 -1.09 -23.88
C ARG A 671 14.11 -2.20 -23.19
N PRO A 672 14.76 -3.20 -22.57
CA PRO A 672 14.06 -4.32 -21.93
C PRO A 672 13.42 -3.90 -20.61
N VAL A 673 12.16 -4.30 -20.40
CA VAL A 673 11.43 -4.08 -19.14
C VAL A 673 11.65 -5.27 -18.21
N LEU A 674 12.18 -5.05 -17.01
CA LEU A 674 12.52 -6.12 -16.06
C LEU A 674 12.03 -5.75 -14.65
N PHE A 675 10.98 -6.42 -14.19
CA PHE A 675 10.34 -6.13 -12.91
C PHE A 675 10.47 -7.30 -11.90
N PRO A 676 11.55 -7.39 -11.09
CA PRO A 676 11.66 -8.35 -9.98
C PRO A 676 10.86 -7.83 -8.77
N LEU A 677 9.57 -8.19 -8.69
CA LEU A 677 8.62 -7.61 -7.74
C LEU A 677 8.55 -8.35 -6.40
N SER A 678 9.24 -9.48 -6.26
CA SER A 678 9.17 -10.28 -5.04
C SER A 678 9.76 -9.59 -3.80
N ASN A 679 9.13 -9.84 -2.65
CA ASN A 679 9.45 -9.24 -1.37
C ASN A 679 9.67 -10.33 -0.28
N PRO A 680 10.50 -10.07 0.75
CA PRO A 680 11.42 -8.92 0.90
C PRO A 680 12.63 -9.03 -0.04
N LEU A 681 13.62 -8.15 0.12
CA LEU A 681 14.84 -8.08 -0.71
C LEU A 681 15.55 -9.43 -0.90
N THR A 682 15.58 -10.28 0.13
CA THR A 682 16.15 -11.65 0.10
C THR A 682 15.35 -12.66 -0.74
N LYS A 683 14.27 -12.21 -1.39
CA LYS A 683 13.39 -12.98 -2.27
C LYS A 683 13.23 -12.36 -3.67
N ALA A 684 13.82 -11.20 -3.94
CA ALA A 684 13.75 -10.52 -5.24
C ALA A 684 14.48 -11.34 -6.31
N GLU A 685 13.90 -11.44 -7.52
CA GLU A 685 14.38 -12.35 -8.56
C GLU A 685 15.81 -12.04 -9.07
N CYS A 686 16.23 -10.76 -9.03
CA CYS A 686 17.62 -10.28 -9.17
C CYS A 686 17.80 -8.93 -8.45
N THR A 687 19.04 -8.44 -8.31
CA THR A 687 19.31 -7.10 -7.78
C THR A 687 19.22 -6.00 -8.85
N PHE A 688 19.04 -4.75 -8.43
CA PHE A 688 19.11 -3.59 -9.34
C PHE A 688 20.49 -3.45 -10.01
N GLU A 689 21.57 -3.64 -9.25
CA GLU A 689 22.95 -3.63 -9.76
C GLU A 689 23.14 -4.68 -10.87
N GLN A 690 22.72 -5.92 -10.60
CA GLN A 690 22.76 -7.02 -11.57
C GLN A 690 21.98 -6.67 -12.84
N ALA A 691 20.75 -6.16 -12.71
CA ALA A 691 19.92 -5.77 -13.84
C ALA A 691 20.58 -4.66 -14.69
N VAL A 692 21.23 -3.68 -14.07
CA VAL A 692 21.96 -2.61 -14.79
C VAL A 692 23.20 -3.17 -15.48
N GLN A 693 24.03 -3.96 -14.79
CA GLN A 693 25.26 -4.54 -15.34
C GLN A 693 25.00 -5.53 -16.49
N TRP A 694 24.01 -6.42 -16.34
CA TRP A 694 23.68 -7.44 -17.34
C TRP A 694 22.91 -6.91 -18.55
N THR A 695 22.46 -5.65 -18.52
CA THR A 695 21.83 -4.97 -19.66
C THR A 695 22.63 -3.79 -20.20
N ASP A 696 23.87 -3.60 -19.74
CA ASP A 696 24.74 -2.49 -20.14
C ASP A 696 24.06 -1.11 -19.91
N GLY A 697 23.24 -1.03 -18.87
CA GLY A 697 22.44 0.15 -18.50
C GLY A 697 21.14 0.35 -19.28
N THR A 698 20.75 -0.52 -20.23
CA THR A 698 19.54 -0.31 -21.03
C THR A 698 18.23 -0.69 -20.34
N VAL A 699 18.26 -1.47 -19.25
CA VAL A 699 17.04 -1.93 -18.54
C VAL A 699 16.10 -0.80 -18.10
N ILE A 700 14.79 -1.07 -18.13
CA ILE A 700 13.75 -0.33 -17.41
C ILE A 700 13.34 -1.21 -16.23
N PHE A 701 13.85 -0.86 -15.05
CA PHE A 701 13.77 -1.68 -13.84
C PHE A 701 12.75 -1.14 -12.84
N ALA A 702 11.95 -2.01 -12.23
CA ALA A 702 11.22 -1.72 -11.00
C ALA A 702 11.09 -2.94 -10.08
N SER A 703 11.29 -2.75 -8.78
CA SER A 703 11.23 -3.83 -7.78
C SER A 703 10.14 -3.61 -6.73
N GLY A 704 9.76 -4.68 -6.02
CA GLY A 704 8.86 -4.56 -4.86
C GLY A 704 9.56 -3.96 -3.65
N SER A 705 10.80 -4.40 -3.38
CA SER A 705 11.67 -3.92 -2.31
C SER A 705 12.55 -2.75 -2.78
N PRO A 706 12.96 -1.83 -1.90
CA PRO A 706 13.82 -0.71 -2.27
C PRO A 706 15.27 -1.17 -2.55
N PHE A 707 15.93 -0.50 -3.48
CA PHE A 707 17.38 -0.60 -3.74
C PHE A 707 18.04 0.77 -3.64
N SER A 708 19.35 0.80 -3.44
CA SER A 708 20.16 2.01 -3.59
C SER A 708 20.40 2.35 -5.07
N PRO A 709 20.64 3.63 -5.42
CA PRO A 709 21.22 3.99 -6.72
C PRO A 709 22.55 3.27 -6.96
N PHE A 710 22.84 2.95 -8.22
CA PHE A 710 24.05 2.25 -8.64
C PHE A 710 24.81 3.08 -9.67
N THR A 711 26.12 3.27 -9.49
CA THR A 711 26.97 4.06 -10.38
C THR A 711 27.92 3.16 -11.16
N MET A 712 27.71 3.11 -12.47
CA MET A 712 28.54 2.35 -13.40
C MET A 712 29.58 3.29 -14.05
N LYS A 713 30.79 2.78 -14.32
CA LYS A 713 31.73 3.46 -15.22
C LYS A 713 31.53 2.95 -16.64
N THR A 714 31.42 3.86 -17.60
CA THR A 714 31.37 3.54 -19.03
C THR A 714 32.77 3.23 -19.58
N PRO A 715 32.91 2.64 -20.78
CA PRO A 715 34.21 2.31 -21.37
C PRO A 715 35.13 3.53 -21.62
N ASP A 716 34.55 4.71 -21.82
CA ASP A 716 35.22 6.01 -21.94
C ASP A 716 35.56 6.67 -20.58
N GLY A 717 35.18 6.02 -19.47
CA GLY A 717 35.55 6.42 -18.11
C GLY A 717 34.57 7.37 -17.41
N GLN A 718 33.48 7.78 -18.08
CA GLN A 718 32.41 8.56 -17.46
C GLN A 718 31.69 7.73 -16.38
N ALA A 719 31.25 8.38 -15.29
CA ALA A 719 30.42 7.75 -14.28
C ALA A 719 28.94 8.08 -14.52
N ILE A 720 28.10 7.07 -14.72
CA ILE A 720 26.65 7.20 -14.88
C ILE A 720 25.96 6.55 -13.67
N THR A 721 25.13 7.33 -12.97
CA THR A 721 24.32 6.85 -11.84
C THR A 721 22.90 6.52 -12.31
N TYR A 722 22.52 5.26 -12.10
CA TYR A 722 21.19 4.73 -12.38
C TYR A 722 20.36 4.74 -11.09
N HIS A 723 19.07 5.07 -11.21
CA HIS A 723 18.13 5.15 -10.08
C HIS A 723 17.09 4.03 -10.16
N PRO A 724 16.89 3.23 -9.09
CA PRO A 724 15.88 2.18 -9.08
C PRO A 724 14.48 2.75 -8.88
N ASN A 725 13.50 2.13 -9.54
CA ASN A 725 12.08 2.36 -9.29
C ASN A 725 11.54 1.33 -8.30
N GLN A 726 10.58 1.71 -7.47
CA GLN A 726 9.90 0.78 -6.55
C GLN A 726 8.39 0.72 -6.83
N GLY A 727 7.92 -0.42 -7.34
CA GLY A 727 6.50 -0.70 -7.56
C GLY A 727 5.82 -1.14 -6.26
N ASN A 728 5.62 -0.21 -5.33
CA ASN A 728 5.01 -0.47 -4.03
C ASN A 728 3.58 0.10 -3.97
N ASN A 729 2.62 -0.71 -3.51
CA ASN A 729 1.18 -0.37 -3.43
C ASN A 729 0.88 0.93 -2.67
N VAL A 730 1.79 1.45 -1.85
CA VAL A 730 1.70 2.76 -1.18
C VAL A 730 1.48 3.94 -2.15
N TYR A 731 1.83 3.82 -3.43
CA TYR A 731 1.51 4.83 -4.44
C TYR A 731 0.04 4.78 -4.93
N VAL A 732 -0.69 3.71 -4.62
CA VAL A 732 -2.08 3.49 -5.09
C VAL A 732 -3.08 3.53 -3.96
N PHE A 733 -2.94 2.67 -2.93
CA PHE A 733 -4.01 2.49 -1.93
C PHE A 733 -4.39 3.80 -1.20
N PRO A 734 -3.45 4.69 -0.81
CA PRO A 734 -3.80 5.92 -0.12
C PRO A 734 -4.71 6.83 -0.96
N GLY A 735 -4.33 7.06 -2.23
CA GLY A 735 -5.12 7.86 -3.17
C GLY A 735 -6.44 7.18 -3.59
N LEU A 736 -6.45 5.87 -3.79
CA LEU A 736 -7.66 5.10 -4.12
C LEU A 736 -8.70 5.15 -2.99
N GLY A 737 -8.28 4.91 -1.75
CA GLY A 737 -9.16 5.01 -0.58
C GLY A 737 -9.63 6.44 -0.32
N LEU A 738 -8.74 7.44 -0.39
CA LEU A 738 -9.11 8.85 -0.27
C LEU A 738 -10.13 9.26 -1.34
N GLY A 739 -9.89 8.92 -2.61
CA GLY A 739 -10.80 9.23 -3.71
C GLY A 739 -12.17 8.57 -3.55
N ALA A 740 -12.23 7.31 -3.11
CA ALA A 740 -13.49 6.62 -2.83
C ALA A 740 -14.28 7.25 -1.66
N ILE A 741 -13.59 7.73 -0.62
CA ILE A 741 -14.20 8.44 0.53
C ILE A 741 -14.73 9.81 0.09
N LEU A 742 -13.89 10.61 -0.57
CA LEU A 742 -14.23 11.98 -0.97
C LEU A 742 -15.33 12.02 -2.03
N ALA A 743 -15.32 11.11 -3.01
CA ALA A 743 -16.43 10.92 -3.95
C ALA A 743 -17.70 10.36 -3.31
N LYS A 744 -17.63 9.91 -2.05
CA LYS A 744 -18.70 9.18 -1.35
C LYS A 744 -19.23 8.00 -2.17
N ALA A 745 -18.32 7.25 -2.81
CA ALA A 745 -18.67 6.25 -3.82
C ALA A 745 -19.49 5.09 -3.21
N SER A 746 -20.57 4.65 -3.85
CA SER A 746 -21.40 3.55 -3.32
C SER A 746 -20.67 2.19 -3.32
N LYS A 747 -19.74 2.00 -4.26
CA LYS A 747 -18.78 0.89 -4.32
C LYS A 747 -17.46 1.34 -4.95
N VAL A 748 -16.42 0.50 -4.89
CA VAL A 748 -15.20 0.69 -5.68
C VAL A 748 -15.32 -0.11 -6.98
N THR A 749 -15.06 0.51 -8.12
CA THR A 749 -15.16 -0.11 -9.45
C THR A 749 -13.78 -0.50 -10.00
N ASP A 750 -13.75 -1.41 -10.98
CA ASP A 750 -12.53 -1.68 -11.74
C ASP A 750 -12.03 -0.44 -12.50
N ASP A 751 -12.93 0.40 -13.01
CA ASP A 751 -12.54 1.65 -13.66
C ASP A 751 -11.93 2.68 -12.68
N MET A 752 -12.35 2.72 -11.41
CA MET A 752 -11.63 3.45 -10.35
C MET A 752 -10.23 2.88 -10.11
N VAL A 753 -10.07 1.55 -10.07
CA VAL A 753 -8.76 0.89 -9.88
C VAL A 753 -7.83 1.15 -11.09
N TYR A 754 -8.29 0.93 -12.31
CA TYR A 754 -7.55 1.24 -13.53
C TYR A 754 -7.20 2.73 -13.62
N THR A 755 -8.14 3.62 -13.28
CA THR A 755 -7.90 5.06 -13.24
C THR A 755 -6.84 5.43 -12.21
N SER A 756 -6.79 4.78 -11.05
CA SER A 756 -5.73 5.00 -10.04
C SER A 756 -4.33 4.67 -10.59
N ALA A 757 -4.21 3.61 -11.38
CA ALA A 757 -2.97 3.23 -12.05
C ALA A 757 -2.56 4.25 -13.12
N ALA A 758 -3.51 4.67 -13.97
CA ALA A 758 -3.26 5.66 -15.02
C ALA A 758 -2.91 7.05 -14.46
N ALA A 759 -3.53 7.45 -13.36
CA ALA A 759 -3.24 8.70 -12.67
C ALA A 759 -1.85 8.69 -12.01
N LEU A 760 -1.46 7.57 -11.40
CA LEU A 760 -0.11 7.38 -10.87
C LEU A 760 0.96 7.42 -11.97
N ALA A 761 0.70 6.78 -13.11
CA ALA A 761 1.59 6.83 -14.27
C ALA A 761 1.80 8.29 -14.75
N ALA A 762 0.74 9.10 -14.75
CA ALA A 762 0.79 10.51 -15.13
C ALA A 762 1.33 11.48 -14.03
N ALA A 763 1.69 10.99 -12.83
CA ALA A 763 2.04 11.84 -11.69
C ALA A 763 3.52 12.28 -11.62
N LEU A 764 4.38 11.80 -12.53
CA LEU A 764 5.81 12.13 -12.56
C LEU A 764 6.04 13.60 -12.96
N ASN A 765 7.06 14.23 -12.36
CA ASN A 765 7.53 15.54 -12.78
C ASN A 765 8.69 15.45 -13.80
N ALA A 766 9.04 16.57 -14.42
CA ALA A 766 10.07 16.63 -15.47
C ALA A 766 11.46 16.11 -15.02
N ASP A 767 11.83 16.27 -13.76
CA ASP A 767 13.10 15.77 -13.19
C ASP A 767 13.07 14.25 -12.99
N GLU A 768 11.91 13.68 -12.64
CA GLU A 768 11.71 12.23 -12.54
C GLU A 768 11.71 11.56 -13.92
N ILE A 769 11.04 12.17 -14.90
CA ILE A 769 11.05 11.75 -16.30
C ILE A 769 12.48 11.82 -16.88
N HIS A 770 13.20 12.92 -16.64
CA HIS A 770 14.58 13.09 -17.09
C HIS A 770 15.54 12.03 -16.50
N LYS A 771 15.28 11.59 -15.27
CA LYS A 771 16.01 10.48 -14.60
C LYS A 771 15.60 9.08 -15.07
N GLY A 772 14.67 8.97 -16.02
CA GLY A 772 14.18 7.69 -16.53
C GLY A 772 13.39 6.88 -15.50
N LEU A 773 12.77 7.55 -14.53
CA LEU A 773 11.88 6.90 -13.56
C LEU A 773 10.53 6.58 -14.23
N ILE A 774 9.85 5.56 -13.70
CA ILE A 774 8.50 5.15 -14.10
C ILE A 774 7.45 5.28 -12.98
N TYR A 775 7.88 5.68 -11.77
CA TYR A 775 7.03 6.19 -10.69
C TYR A 775 7.57 7.53 -10.17
N PRO A 776 6.75 8.35 -9.48
CA PRO A 776 7.24 9.47 -8.69
C PRO A 776 8.23 9.02 -7.60
N ARG A 777 9.01 9.97 -7.05
CA ARG A 777 9.79 9.73 -5.82
C ARG A 777 8.88 9.52 -4.62
N ILE A 778 9.35 8.76 -3.62
CA ILE A 778 8.56 8.47 -2.41
C ILE A 778 8.26 9.72 -1.57
N GLU A 779 9.13 10.72 -1.61
CA GLU A 779 8.87 12.05 -1.02
C GLU A 779 7.66 12.76 -1.65
N ARG A 780 7.31 12.42 -2.90
CA ARG A 780 6.12 12.91 -3.61
C ARG A 780 4.91 11.99 -3.53
N VAL A 781 4.94 10.93 -2.71
CA VAL A 781 3.79 10.01 -2.55
C VAL A 781 2.51 10.75 -2.14
N ARG A 782 2.65 11.88 -1.44
CA ARG A 782 1.54 12.72 -1.00
C ARG A 782 0.95 13.60 -2.11
N ASP A 783 1.78 14.17 -2.98
CA ASP A 783 1.30 14.82 -4.21
C ASP A 783 0.62 13.81 -5.14
N ALA A 784 1.25 12.65 -5.34
CA ALA A 784 0.74 11.58 -6.19
C ALA A 784 -0.60 11.05 -5.68
N SER A 785 -0.78 10.92 -4.36
CA SER A 785 -2.05 10.48 -3.77
C SER A 785 -3.19 11.48 -3.98
N VAL A 786 -2.92 12.79 -4.08
CA VAL A 786 -3.94 13.79 -4.46
C VAL A 786 -4.35 13.63 -5.93
N ILE A 787 -3.39 13.46 -6.84
CA ILE A 787 -3.65 13.23 -8.28
C ILE A 787 -4.44 11.93 -8.47
N VAL A 788 -4.04 10.85 -7.81
CA VAL A 788 -4.75 9.57 -7.82
C VAL A 788 -6.17 9.72 -7.25
N ALA A 789 -6.34 10.40 -6.12
CA ALA A 789 -7.66 10.63 -5.53
C ALA A 789 -8.57 11.45 -6.45
N ARG A 790 -8.06 12.50 -7.10
CA ARG A 790 -8.80 13.32 -8.08
C ARG A 790 -9.36 12.48 -9.22
N GLU A 791 -8.52 11.68 -9.86
CA GLU A 791 -8.95 10.87 -11.01
C GLU A 791 -9.86 9.70 -10.59
N VAL A 792 -9.63 9.11 -9.42
CA VAL A 792 -10.54 8.13 -8.80
C VAL A 792 -11.91 8.76 -8.51
N MET A 793 -11.95 10.00 -8.00
CA MET A 793 -13.20 10.74 -7.80
C MET A 793 -13.93 10.97 -9.12
N LYS A 794 -13.23 11.44 -10.16
CA LYS A 794 -13.79 11.60 -11.51
C LYS A 794 -14.35 10.27 -12.06
N SER A 795 -13.66 9.15 -11.86
CA SER A 795 -14.17 7.84 -12.27
C SER A 795 -15.43 7.45 -11.48
N ALA A 796 -15.46 7.68 -10.17
CA ALA A 796 -16.66 7.42 -9.37
C ALA A 796 -17.89 8.19 -9.87
N ARG A 797 -17.73 9.41 -10.40
CA ARG A 797 -18.83 10.13 -11.09
C ARG A 797 -19.21 9.48 -12.42
N ARG A 798 -18.23 9.21 -13.30
CA ARG A 798 -18.47 8.56 -14.62
C ARG A 798 -19.19 7.22 -14.50
N ASP A 799 -18.83 6.43 -13.49
CA ASP A 799 -19.37 5.09 -13.23
C ASP A 799 -20.74 5.13 -12.53
N GLY A 800 -21.26 6.33 -12.21
CA GLY A 800 -22.55 6.51 -11.54
C GLY A 800 -22.57 6.09 -10.07
N VAL A 801 -21.40 5.97 -9.41
CA VAL A 801 -21.28 5.52 -8.02
C VAL A 801 -21.04 6.66 -7.02
N SER A 802 -20.58 7.83 -7.45
CA SER A 802 -20.42 9.01 -6.58
C SER A 802 -21.78 9.52 -6.09
N THR A 803 -21.82 10.04 -4.85
CA THR A 803 -22.99 10.70 -4.26
C THR A 803 -22.74 12.18 -3.93
N LEU A 804 -21.79 12.80 -4.62
CA LEU A 804 -21.58 14.26 -4.60
C LEU A 804 -22.60 14.98 -5.50
N PRO A 805 -23.04 16.21 -5.15
CA PRO A 805 -23.95 16.98 -6.00
C PRO A 805 -23.30 17.41 -7.33
N GLU A 806 -24.02 17.29 -8.44
CA GLU A 806 -23.58 17.75 -9.77
C GLU A 806 -23.20 19.24 -9.82
N SER A 807 -23.73 20.08 -8.92
CA SER A 807 -23.31 21.48 -8.81
C SER A 807 -21.84 21.65 -8.40
N GLN A 808 -21.27 20.72 -7.63
CA GLN A 808 -19.84 20.73 -7.27
C GLN A 808 -18.98 20.26 -8.45
N TRP A 809 -19.49 19.31 -9.24
CA TRP A 809 -18.79 18.84 -10.43
C TRP A 809 -18.71 19.91 -11.51
N VAL A 810 -19.79 20.69 -11.73
CA VAL A 810 -19.79 21.82 -12.68
C VAL A 810 -18.75 22.88 -12.30
N GLU A 811 -18.59 23.18 -11.01
CA GLU A 811 -17.54 24.09 -10.50
C GLU A 811 -16.13 23.59 -10.83
N TRP A 812 -15.86 22.30 -10.62
CA TRP A 812 -14.57 21.69 -10.99
C TRP A 812 -14.37 21.51 -12.50
N GLU A 813 -15.44 21.48 -13.30
CA GLU A 813 -15.36 21.45 -14.76
C GLU A 813 -15.10 22.85 -15.36
N GLU A 814 -15.56 23.93 -14.70
CA GLU A 814 -15.26 25.31 -15.09
C GLU A 814 -13.83 25.73 -14.72
N TRP A 815 -13.40 25.44 -13.49
CA TRP A 815 -12.09 25.86 -12.95
C TRP A 815 -10.99 24.80 -13.12
N GLY A 816 -11.34 23.61 -13.59
CA GLY A 816 -10.44 22.51 -13.88
C GLY A 816 -9.80 21.84 -12.67
N ASP A 817 -8.86 20.93 -12.95
CA ASP A 817 -8.21 20.05 -11.96
C ASP A 817 -7.58 20.79 -10.77
N VAL A 818 -7.18 22.06 -10.94
CA VAL A 818 -6.60 22.89 -9.87
C VAL A 818 -7.62 23.16 -8.75
N ALA A 819 -8.89 23.39 -9.08
CA ALA A 819 -9.94 23.62 -8.08
C ALA A 819 -10.28 22.35 -7.30
N LEU A 820 -10.30 21.19 -7.96
CA LEU A 820 -10.51 19.90 -7.29
C LEU A 820 -9.27 19.48 -6.47
N ASP A 821 -8.05 19.72 -6.96
CA ASP A 821 -6.82 19.52 -6.17
C ASP A 821 -6.81 20.40 -4.90
N ALA A 822 -7.22 21.67 -5.00
CA ALA A 822 -7.36 22.56 -3.86
C ALA A 822 -8.42 22.06 -2.87
N TRP A 823 -9.60 21.69 -3.38
CA TRP A 823 -10.70 21.13 -2.57
C TRP A 823 -10.29 19.82 -1.86
N ILE A 824 -9.48 18.97 -2.49
CA ILE A 824 -8.90 17.78 -1.84
C ILE A 824 -7.90 18.22 -0.76
N LYS A 825 -6.98 19.14 -1.07
CA LYS A 825 -5.94 19.63 -0.15
C LYS A 825 -6.50 20.33 1.10
N GLU A 826 -7.63 21.01 1.00
CA GLU A 826 -8.40 21.56 2.13
C GLU A 826 -8.96 20.48 3.09
N ARG A 827 -9.09 19.23 2.63
CA ARG A 827 -9.82 18.14 3.31
C ARG A 827 -8.94 16.98 3.75
N VAL A 828 -7.65 17.01 3.41
CA VAL A 828 -6.65 16.07 3.94
C VAL A 828 -6.04 16.64 5.23
N TYR A 829 -5.89 15.77 6.23
CA TYR A 829 -5.23 16.06 7.50
C TYR A 829 -3.73 16.30 7.27
N ASP A 830 -3.24 17.49 7.65
CA ASP A 830 -1.83 17.83 7.74
C ASP A 830 -1.53 18.37 9.16
N PRO A 831 -0.64 17.74 9.95
CA PRO A 831 -0.32 18.17 11.31
C PRO A 831 0.59 19.41 11.32
N ILE A 832 0.00 20.57 11.58
CA ILE A 832 0.62 21.90 11.50
C ILE A 832 0.64 22.58 12.88
N SER A 833 1.79 23.14 13.27
CA SER A 833 1.98 23.78 14.58
C SER A 833 1.50 25.24 14.62
N PHE A 834 1.35 25.80 15.82
CA PHE A 834 0.83 27.17 15.99
C PHE A 834 1.73 28.24 15.34
N SER A 835 3.04 28.01 15.25
CA SER A 835 3.99 28.89 14.58
C SER A 835 3.90 28.89 13.05
N GLU A 836 3.16 27.96 12.47
CA GLU A 836 2.93 27.83 11.02
C GLU A 836 1.52 28.32 10.65
N LYS A 837 0.53 28.12 11.54
CA LYS A 837 -0.83 28.70 11.43
C LYS A 837 -0.89 30.23 11.44
N SER A 838 0.23 30.91 11.75
CA SER A 838 0.37 32.37 11.66
C SER A 838 1.14 32.84 10.42
N ARG A 839 1.41 31.94 9.46
CA ARG A 839 2.06 32.20 8.17
C ARG A 839 1.17 31.84 6.96
N ILE A 840 -0.04 31.35 7.23
CA ILE A 840 -1.09 30.99 6.28
C ILE A 840 -2.24 31.98 6.48
#